data_AF-A0A7U7J1P4-F1
#
_entry.id   AF-A0A7U7J1P4-F1
#
_cell.length_a   1.000
_cell.length_b   1.000
_cell.length_c   1.000
_cell.angle_alpha   90.00
_cell.angle_beta   90.00
_cell.angle_gamma   90.00
#
_symmetry.space_group_name_H-M   'P 1'
#
loop_
_entity.id
_entity.type
_entity.pdbx_description
1 polymer ?
#
loop_
_entity_poly.entity_id
_entity_poly.type
_entity_poly.pdbx_seq_one_letter_code
_entity_poly.pdbx_strand_id
1 'polypeptide(L)'
;MKEWLDWPAKSAHPPETIEHPAIYHMLDVAAVAEQLLAESPWPSALKQAFIALAGLHDLGKFSETFRGMLREGAYQPFTHWELTEILLLTEDDWLAEWLGGTEDVREVLYAAVAGHHGRPPQTNLQRRELRKCLRAVGDGHEAAQRLLEIFRQLWPEASLDSLDEEAATSFSWWLPGFCTAADWIGSNTTWFSPKELELEPEAYLKEARAIAQKAVKEAGLSGTTAREGELFDFALRPLQEACVSLTLPEGPALVVLEAETGVGKTEAALILVQRMILAGKGRGLFFALPTMATADAMFGRARRVMETMFTNPSLTLAHGRAGLSVPFRDLVNEGSRTGKSDDQSGVTSAEWLASDNRRALLADVGIGTIDQALLSVLPVRFQTLRHYGLASKILVVDEVHEMGEPYIAEELVALLQMHRAMGGSAILLTATLPLKLRARLLETYGGISESHAYPAITVAGGETVTQFDDDARPQKGPVMVERLSTMDEAVRYIAQSAAGGAACVWVRNAVDDAIAAVDALRAEGVQAHLLHARFALCDRKKLEQEVLDRVGRNGTGRKGFVLVATQIVEASLDLDFDVMVSDLAPIGSLIQRVGRLWRHMDVRPATQRPVPAPVLKVLSPDPAEVQDDRWLQKVLERGAWVYSLPDMWRTASVLFKAGQIRTLDGLRSLIEAVHGDEVENLPSVLDGAEAEGCGKAMAARHRALQNLATIEDGYRKGGCGADDTTYPTRLGDETRILALARQTDHGLVPWAQAEGVPSDELGRSELAALWALSEVSVRSRRLVGLDLPDQDRADIQEAQRYWPQWKKKAVTICPVHEIDGAICQGVYYRNDIGLLIYHSS
;
A
#
# COMPACT_ATOMS: atom_id res chain seq x y z
N MET A 1 24.25 -25.21 32.71
CA MET A 1 23.32 -26.19 32.06
C MET A 1 22.08 -26.51 32.89
N LYS A 2 22.17 -27.20 34.05
CA LYS A 2 20.97 -27.55 34.85
C LYS A 2 20.09 -26.35 35.25
N GLU A 3 20.68 -25.18 35.43
CA GLU A 3 19.97 -23.93 35.76
C GLU A 3 19.06 -23.40 34.64
N TRP A 4 19.28 -23.82 33.38
CA TRP A 4 18.50 -23.35 32.23
C TRP A 4 17.24 -24.20 31.98
N LEU A 5 17.21 -25.44 32.51
CA LEU A 5 16.07 -26.37 32.38
C LEU A 5 14.78 -25.83 33.04
N ASP A 6 14.94 -24.92 33.99
CA ASP A 6 13.82 -24.32 34.71
C ASP A 6 13.16 -23.16 33.97
N TRP A 7 13.67 -22.74 32.80
CA TRP A 7 13.22 -21.55 32.09
C TRP A 7 12.82 -21.86 30.62
N PRO A 8 11.56 -22.24 30.36
CA PRO A 8 11.08 -22.58 29.01
C PRO A 8 10.76 -21.32 28.18
N ALA A 9 10.96 -21.41 26.85
CA ALA A 9 10.59 -20.36 25.90
C ALA A 9 9.14 -20.47 25.40
N LYS A 10 8.64 -21.71 25.27
CA LYS A 10 7.34 -22.09 24.70
C LYS A 10 6.78 -23.34 25.39
N SER A 11 5.46 -23.53 25.32
CA SER A 11 4.79 -24.77 25.75
C SER A 11 5.06 -25.92 24.78
N ALA A 12 5.18 -27.14 25.30
CA ALA A 12 5.21 -28.36 24.49
C ALA A 12 3.88 -28.53 23.70
N HIS A 13 3.94 -28.63 22.36
CA HIS A 13 2.76 -28.90 21.52
C HIS A 13 2.62 -30.41 21.28
N PRO A 14 1.48 -31.06 21.59
CA PRO A 14 1.31 -32.48 21.30
C PRO A 14 1.45 -32.78 19.79
N PRO A 15 2.22 -33.80 19.37
CA PRO A 15 2.78 -34.90 20.18
C PRO A 15 4.20 -34.64 20.74
N GLU A 16 4.79 -33.47 20.50
CA GLU A 16 6.14 -33.13 20.98
C GLU A 16 6.14 -32.88 22.49
N THR A 17 6.96 -33.64 23.23
CA THR A 17 7.05 -33.60 24.70
C THR A 17 8.20 -32.72 25.22
N ILE A 18 8.92 -32.01 24.34
CA ILE A 18 10.15 -31.29 24.69
C ILE A 18 9.89 -29.78 24.75
N GLU A 19 10.18 -29.17 25.90
CA GLU A 19 10.18 -27.71 26.06
C GLU A 19 11.47 -27.13 25.46
N HIS A 20 11.35 -26.16 24.54
CA HIS A 20 12.52 -25.47 24.01
C HIS A 20 13.02 -24.41 25.03
N PRO A 21 14.30 -24.46 25.48
CA PRO A 21 14.83 -23.55 26.49
C PRO A 21 14.85 -22.08 26.05
N ALA A 22 14.60 -21.14 26.98
CA ALA A 22 14.64 -19.69 26.70
C ALA A 22 15.98 -19.23 26.12
N ILE A 23 17.10 -19.74 26.67
CA ILE A 23 18.44 -19.44 26.17
C ILE A 23 18.66 -19.87 24.72
N TYR A 24 18.15 -21.03 24.31
CA TYR A 24 18.28 -21.51 22.93
C TYR A 24 17.49 -20.63 21.97
N HIS A 25 16.25 -20.27 22.34
CA HIS A 25 15.45 -19.37 21.53
C HIS A 25 16.12 -18.00 21.32
N MET A 26 16.72 -17.44 22.36
CA MET A 26 17.44 -16.17 22.26
C MET A 26 18.68 -16.26 21.37
N LEU A 27 19.38 -17.40 21.39
CA LEU A 27 20.50 -17.67 20.48
C LEU A 27 20.00 -17.91 19.04
N ASP A 28 18.84 -18.53 18.85
CA ASP A 28 18.21 -18.70 17.54
C ASP A 28 17.87 -17.33 16.93
N VAL A 29 17.25 -16.44 17.71
CA VAL A 29 16.93 -15.07 17.27
C VAL A 29 18.19 -14.26 17.00
N ALA A 30 19.23 -14.38 17.84
CA ALA A 30 20.51 -13.73 17.58
C ALA A 30 21.18 -14.25 16.30
N ALA A 31 21.14 -15.57 16.04
CA ALA A 31 21.65 -16.16 14.82
C ALA A 31 20.89 -15.70 13.57
N VAL A 32 19.56 -15.53 13.66
CA VAL A 32 18.76 -14.93 12.59
C VAL A 32 19.12 -13.46 12.40
N ALA A 33 19.26 -12.69 13.48
CA ALA A 33 19.66 -11.29 13.46
C ALA A 33 21.02 -11.08 12.77
N GLU A 34 21.98 -11.98 12.98
CA GLU A 34 23.27 -11.99 12.26
C GLU A 34 23.09 -12.07 10.75
N GLN A 35 22.22 -12.96 10.28
CA GLN A 35 21.96 -13.11 8.85
C GLN A 35 21.26 -11.88 8.26
N LEU A 36 20.27 -11.33 8.96
CA LEU A 36 19.54 -10.14 8.51
C LEU A 36 20.42 -8.87 8.47
N LEU A 37 21.45 -8.78 9.30
CA LEU A 37 22.40 -7.65 9.33
C LEU A 37 23.70 -7.87 8.57
N ALA A 38 23.93 -9.07 8.02
CA ALA A 38 25.18 -9.44 7.35
C ALA A 38 25.60 -8.38 6.33
N GLU A 39 24.68 -7.98 5.47
CA GLU A 39 24.95 -7.03 4.40
C GLU A 39 24.94 -5.56 4.85
N SER A 40 24.41 -5.21 6.05
CA SER A 40 24.23 -3.83 6.55
C SER A 40 25.50 -2.95 6.37
N PRO A 41 25.40 -1.65 6.03
CA PRO A 41 26.59 -0.81 5.87
C PRO A 41 27.18 -0.35 7.22
N TRP A 42 26.53 -0.68 8.35
CA TRP A 42 26.92 -0.20 9.67
C TRP A 42 28.23 -0.80 10.18
N PRO A 43 28.93 -0.12 11.11
CA PRO A 43 30.14 -0.66 11.74
C PRO A 43 29.88 -2.02 12.42
N SER A 44 30.88 -2.91 12.42
CA SER A 44 30.81 -4.24 13.06
C SER A 44 30.32 -4.15 14.51
N ALA A 45 30.85 -3.20 15.28
CA ALA A 45 30.51 -2.99 16.68
C ALA A 45 29.01 -2.70 16.89
N LEU A 46 28.44 -1.82 16.06
CA LEU A 46 27.01 -1.48 16.12
C LEU A 46 26.14 -2.67 15.69
N LYS A 47 26.55 -3.41 14.66
CA LYS A 47 25.84 -4.65 14.26
C LYS A 47 25.79 -5.64 15.40
N GLN A 48 26.93 -5.89 16.07
CA GLN A 48 27.01 -6.80 17.21
C GLN A 48 26.12 -6.34 18.37
N ALA A 49 26.04 -5.03 18.63
CA ALA A 49 25.12 -4.48 19.62
C ALA A 49 23.65 -4.78 19.28
N PHE A 50 23.22 -4.55 18.03
CA PHE A 50 21.85 -4.87 17.62
C PHE A 50 21.54 -6.37 17.59
N ILE A 51 22.52 -7.22 17.22
CA ILE A 51 22.38 -8.68 17.29
C ILE A 51 22.17 -9.13 18.74
N ALA A 52 23.01 -8.64 19.65
CA ALA A 52 22.91 -8.94 21.06
C ALA A 52 21.56 -8.48 21.64
N LEU A 53 21.17 -7.23 21.38
CA LEU A 53 19.91 -6.66 21.83
C LEU A 53 18.69 -7.43 21.27
N ALA A 54 18.72 -7.84 20.00
CA ALA A 54 17.65 -8.66 19.41
C ALA A 54 17.59 -10.06 20.05
N GLY A 55 18.72 -10.70 20.34
CA GLY A 55 18.72 -11.95 21.10
C GLY A 55 18.15 -11.79 22.50
N LEU A 56 18.36 -10.64 23.15
CA LEU A 56 17.86 -10.32 24.49
C LEU A 56 16.39 -9.84 24.53
N HIS A 57 15.69 -9.79 23.39
CA HIS A 57 14.29 -9.31 23.31
C HIS A 57 13.33 -9.98 24.30
N ASP A 58 13.61 -11.23 24.64
CA ASP A 58 12.77 -12.08 25.48
C ASP A 58 13.29 -12.26 26.92
N LEU A 59 14.23 -11.43 27.37
CA LEU A 59 14.89 -11.57 28.68
C LEU A 59 13.90 -11.72 29.84
N GLY A 60 12.72 -11.10 29.76
CA GLY A 60 11.68 -11.25 30.78
C GLY A 60 10.97 -12.61 30.83
N LYS A 61 11.26 -13.54 29.92
CA LYS A 61 10.87 -14.96 30.05
C LYS A 61 11.57 -15.66 31.22
N PHE A 62 12.71 -15.14 31.67
CA PHE A 62 13.32 -15.51 32.95
C PHE A 62 12.54 -14.88 34.11
N SER A 63 11.28 -15.28 34.26
CA SER A 63 10.43 -14.83 35.35
C SER A 63 9.58 -15.97 35.89
N GLU A 64 9.41 -16.00 37.22
CA GLU A 64 8.56 -16.99 37.89
C GLU A 64 7.13 -16.94 37.37
N THR A 65 6.62 -15.74 37.08
CA THR A 65 5.26 -15.55 36.56
C THR A 65 5.07 -16.11 35.15
N PHE A 66 6.06 -15.96 34.25
CA PHE A 66 5.99 -16.57 32.92
C PHE A 66 6.09 -18.10 32.99
N ARG A 67 6.98 -18.62 33.83
CA ARG A 67 7.13 -20.06 34.08
C ARG A 67 5.85 -20.67 34.65
N GLY A 68 5.23 -20.03 35.64
CA GLY A 68 3.95 -20.46 36.22
C GLY A 68 2.80 -20.39 35.22
N MET A 69 2.78 -19.38 34.34
CA MET A 69 1.80 -19.31 33.26
C MET A 69 1.92 -20.51 32.30
N LEU A 70 3.14 -20.86 31.88
CA LEU A 70 3.36 -21.97 30.94
C LEU A 70 3.08 -23.35 31.57
N ARG A 71 3.55 -23.59 32.80
CA ARG A 71 3.48 -24.91 33.44
C ARG A 71 2.19 -25.15 34.23
N GLU A 72 1.62 -24.10 34.81
CA GLU A 72 0.50 -24.18 35.76
C GLU A 72 -0.76 -23.44 35.25
N GLY A 73 -0.67 -22.73 34.12
CA GLY A 73 -1.76 -21.89 33.63
C GLY A 73 -2.04 -20.68 34.52
N ALA A 74 -1.07 -20.28 35.34
CA ALA A 74 -1.21 -19.18 36.29
C ALA A 74 -1.37 -17.83 35.58
N TYR A 75 -2.06 -16.89 36.25
CA TYR A 75 -2.22 -15.52 35.74
C TYR A 75 -0.89 -14.74 35.79
N GLN A 76 -0.53 -14.10 34.68
CA GLN A 76 0.66 -13.27 34.58
C GLN A 76 0.30 -11.78 34.85
N PRO A 77 0.82 -11.15 35.91
CA PRO A 77 0.49 -9.76 36.25
C PRO A 77 1.21 -8.72 35.37
N PHE A 78 2.33 -9.10 34.77
CA PHE A 78 3.13 -8.28 33.85
C PHE A 78 3.47 -9.12 32.63
N THR A 79 3.51 -8.52 31.44
CA THR A 79 3.92 -9.26 30.25
C THR A 79 5.43 -9.54 30.25
N HIS A 80 5.88 -10.61 29.60
CA HIS A 80 7.31 -10.96 29.58
C HIS A 80 8.14 -9.85 28.91
N TRP A 81 7.66 -9.22 27.84
CA TRP A 81 8.39 -8.14 27.19
C TRP A 81 8.50 -6.87 28.05
N GLU A 82 7.52 -6.59 28.93
CA GLU A 82 7.63 -5.49 29.91
C GLU A 82 8.70 -5.82 30.95
N LEU A 83 8.81 -7.09 31.35
CA LEU A 83 9.88 -7.54 32.23
C LEU A 83 11.26 -7.49 31.54
N THR A 84 11.34 -7.69 30.22
CA THR A 84 12.59 -7.50 29.45
C THR A 84 13.12 -6.09 29.65
N GLU A 85 12.30 -5.07 29.40
CA GLU A 85 12.70 -3.66 29.58
C GLU A 85 13.20 -3.40 31.01
N ILE A 86 12.45 -3.88 32.00
CA ILE A 86 12.81 -3.70 33.41
C ILE A 86 14.15 -4.35 33.75
N LEU A 87 14.42 -5.55 33.23
CA LEU A 87 15.69 -6.23 33.45
C LEU A 87 16.85 -5.47 32.80
N LEU A 88 16.69 -4.99 31.56
CA LEU A 88 17.71 -4.19 30.88
C LEU A 88 18.00 -2.88 31.64
N LEU A 89 16.97 -2.17 32.12
CA LEU A 89 17.15 -0.96 32.94
C LEU A 89 17.80 -1.25 34.29
N THR A 90 17.50 -2.39 34.91
CA THR A 90 18.08 -2.76 36.21
C THR A 90 19.57 -3.11 36.09
N GLU A 91 19.97 -3.66 34.95
CA GLU A 91 21.35 -4.04 34.63
C GLU A 91 22.08 -2.97 33.80
N ASP A 92 21.59 -1.72 33.74
CA ASP A 92 22.14 -0.67 32.87
C ASP A 92 23.61 -0.38 33.19
N ASP A 93 24.01 -0.32 34.46
CA ASP A 93 25.41 -0.10 34.85
C ASP A 93 26.34 -1.16 34.21
N TRP A 94 25.91 -2.41 34.18
CA TRP A 94 26.66 -3.51 33.59
C TRP A 94 26.62 -3.47 32.05
N LEU A 95 25.46 -3.16 31.48
CA LEU A 95 25.30 -2.99 30.04
C LEU A 95 26.08 -1.77 29.51
N ALA A 96 26.25 -0.72 30.31
CA ALA A 96 27.07 0.45 29.98
C ALA A 96 28.55 0.07 29.84
N GLU A 97 29.06 -0.80 30.73
CA GLU A 97 30.45 -1.30 30.64
C GLU A 97 30.70 -2.17 29.41
N TRP A 98 29.67 -2.82 28.88
CA TRP A 98 29.77 -3.68 27.70
C TRP A 98 29.46 -2.93 26.40
N LEU A 99 28.26 -2.35 26.31
CA LEU A 99 27.72 -1.71 25.12
C LEU A 99 28.13 -0.23 24.98
N GLY A 100 28.58 0.44 26.03
CA GLY A 100 28.87 1.88 25.97
C GLY A 100 27.63 2.74 25.69
N GLY A 101 27.82 3.87 25.01
CA GLY A 101 26.78 4.88 24.76
C GLY A 101 26.38 5.67 26.01
N THR A 102 25.52 6.68 25.84
CA THR A 102 24.91 7.38 26.97
C THR A 102 23.75 6.58 27.56
N GLU A 103 23.37 6.89 28.80
CA GLU A 103 22.18 6.31 29.45
C GLU A 103 20.93 6.51 28.60
N ASP A 104 20.69 7.74 28.11
CA ASP A 104 19.53 8.07 27.27
C ASP A 104 19.47 7.24 25.98
N VAL A 105 20.63 7.01 25.32
CA VAL A 105 20.72 6.15 24.13
C VAL A 105 20.29 4.72 24.45
N ARG A 106 20.80 4.16 25.56
CA ARG A 106 20.49 2.78 25.96
C ARG A 106 19.02 2.63 26.38
N GLU A 107 18.50 3.53 27.21
CA GLU A 107 17.12 3.48 27.69
C GLU A 107 16.10 3.49 26.53
N VAL A 108 16.33 4.34 25.53
CA VAL A 108 15.48 4.41 24.34
C VAL A 108 15.49 3.10 23.55
N LEU A 109 16.65 2.44 23.44
CA LEU A 109 16.78 1.17 22.74
C LEU A 109 16.23 -0.02 23.55
N TYR A 110 16.29 0.00 24.88
CA TYR A 110 15.68 -1.04 25.73
C TYR A 110 14.17 -1.10 25.53
N ALA A 111 13.50 0.06 25.51
CA ALA A 111 12.08 0.15 25.23
C ALA A 111 11.75 -0.38 23.81
N ALA A 112 12.62 -0.10 22.84
CA ALA A 112 12.46 -0.58 21.47
C ALA A 112 12.58 -2.12 21.36
N VAL A 113 13.57 -2.72 22.01
CA VAL A 113 13.76 -4.18 22.07
C VAL A 113 12.55 -4.89 22.70
N ALA A 114 12.04 -4.34 23.79
CA ALA A 114 10.81 -4.82 24.44
C ALA A 114 9.54 -4.63 23.60
N GLY A 115 9.60 -3.82 22.53
CA GLY A 115 8.49 -3.52 21.63
C GLY A 115 8.13 -4.58 20.59
N HIS A 116 8.83 -5.72 20.53
CA HIS A 116 8.77 -6.70 19.45
C HIS A 116 7.40 -7.41 19.26
N HIS A 117 6.44 -7.23 20.17
CA HIS A 117 5.05 -7.71 19.98
C HIS A 117 4.13 -6.69 19.31
N GLY A 118 4.72 -5.63 18.77
CA GLY A 118 4.07 -4.62 17.95
C GLY A 118 3.49 -3.44 18.73
N ARG A 119 3.90 -3.24 19.98
CA ARG A 119 3.54 -2.07 20.81
C ARG A 119 4.66 -1.76 21.82
N PRO A 120 4.89 -0.49 22.17
CA PRO A 120 5.88 -0.14 23.19
C PRO A 120 5.44 -0.60 24.59
N PRO A 121 6.40 -0.82 25.52
CA PRO A 121 6.10 -1.10 26.92
C PRO A 121 5.30 0.04 27.57
N GLN A 122 4.28 -0.31 28.35
CA GLN A 122 3.43 0.67 29.07
C GLN A 122 3.77 0.77 30.56
N THR A 123 4.73 -0.03 31.03
CA THR A 123 5.12 -0.08 32.44
C THR A 123 5.60 1.28 32.91
N ASN A 124 5.04 1.71 34.04
CA ASN A 124 5.47 2.92 34.71
C ASN A 124 6.83 2.68 35.39
N LEU A 125 7.87 3.42 34.98
CA LEU A 125 9.23 3.30 35.53
C LEU A 125 9.38 3.87 36.95
N GLN A 126 8.28 4.17 37.65
CA GLN A 126 8.30 4.55 39.06
C GLN A 126 8.82 3.41 39.96
N ARG A 127 9.62 3.78 40.97
CA ARG A 127 10.28 2.87 41.93
C ARG A 127 9.37 1.78 42.54
N ARG A 128 8.08 2.08 42.74
CA ARG A 128 7.13 1.12 43.34
C ARG A 128 6.77 -0.01 42.36
N GLU A 129 6.51 0.33 41.10
CA GLU A 129 6.17 -0.67 40.08
C GLU A 129 7.41 -1.48 39.70
N LEU A 130 8.58 -0.84 39.57
CA LEU A 130 9.86 -1.52 39.36
C LEU A 130 10.09 -2.66 40.38
N ARG A 131 9.87 -2.38 41.67
CA ARG A 131 9.98 -3.40 42.74
C ARG A 131 8.97 -4.54 42.60
N LYS A 132 7.79 -4.30 42.04
CA LYS A 132 6.81 -5.37 41.79
C LYS A 132 7.23 -6.22 40.60
N CYS A 133 7.72 -5.60 39.52
CA CYS A 133 8.24 -6.30 38.36
C CYS A 133 9.42 -7.21 38.75
N LEU A 134 10.39 -6.70 39.51
CA LEU A 134 11.53 -7.51 39.99
C LEU A 134 11.09 -8.66 40.92
N ARG A 135 10.04 -8.47 41.72
CA ARG A 135 9.45 -9.58 42.50
C ARG A 135 8.76 -10.62 41.62
N ALA A 136 8.18 -10.21 40.49
CA ALA A 136 7.55 -11.12 39.53
C ALA A 136 8.59 -11.91 38.70
N VAL A 137 9.78 -11.34 38.52
CA VAL A 137 10.96 -12.04 37.99
C VAL A 137 11.43 -13.12 38.97
N GLY A 138 11.59 -12.77 40.24
CA GLY A 138 11.98 -13.71 41.30
C GLY A 138 13.36 -14.33 41.03
N ASP A 139 13.48 -15.64 41.19
CA ASP A 139 14.74 -16.38 41.00
C ASP A 139 15.27 -16.31 39.54
N GLY A 140 14.46 -15.85 38.59
CA GLY A 140 14.87 -15.67 37.19
C GLY A 140 15.90 -14.56 36.98
N HIS A 141 16.05 -13.64 37.93
CA HIS A 141 16.96 -12.50 37.81
C HIS A 141 18.43 -12.93 37.72
N GLU A 142 18.86 -13.89 38.56
CA GLU A 142 20.22 -14.42 38.52
C GLU A 142 20.50 -15.17 37.21
N ALA A 143 19.51 -15.89 36.69
CA ALA A 143 19.61 -16.54 35.38
C ALA A 143 19.72 -15.53 34.23
N ALA A 144 18.98 -14.42 34.30
CA ALA A 144 19.09 -13.32 33.35
C ALA A 144 20.48 -12.66 33.38
N GLN A 145 21.06 -12.39 34.56
CA GLN A 145 22.42 -11.85 34.69
C GLN A 145 23.48 -12.76 34.07
N ARG A 146 23.40 -14.07 34.35
CA ARG A 146 24.31 -15.06 33.73
C ARG A 146 24.16 -15.12 32.22
N LEU A 147 22.94 -14.93 31.69
CA LEU A 147 22.73 -14.88 30.26
C LEU A 147 23.38 -13.64 29.65
N LEU A 148 23.27 -12.48 30.29
CA LEU A 148 23.94 -11.26 29.85
C LEU A 148 25.46 -11.49 29.76
N GLU A 149 26.08 -12.13 30.76
CA GLU A 149 27.51 -12.50 30.72
C GLU A 149 27.86 -13.38 29.52
N ILE A 150 27.02 -14.39 29.20
CA ILE A 150 27.19 -15.25 28.02
C ILE A 150 27.13 -14.41 26.74
N PHE A 151 26.13 -13.54 26.61
CA PHE A 151 25.97 -12.67 25.44
C PHE A 151 27.16 -11.73 25.25
N ARG A 152 27.74 -11.19 26.32
CA ARG A 152 28.98 -10.40 26.26
C ARG A 152 30.19 -11.20 25.76
N GLN A 153 30.28 -12.47 26.14
CA GLN A 153 31.35 -13.35 25.64
C GLN A 153 31.17 -13.69 24.15
N LEU A 154 29.93 -13.84 23.70
CA LEU A 154 29.60 -14.19 22.32
C LEU A 154 29.72 -13.00 21.35
N TRP A 155 29.43 -11.77 21.82
CA TRP A 155 29.53 -10.52 21.05
C TRP A 155 30.36 -9.46 21.81
N PRO A 156 31.68 -9.68 21.98
CA PRO A 156 32.53 -8.84 22.83
C PRO A 156 32.80 -7.44 22.24
N GLU A 157 32.60 -7.23 20.95
CA GLU A 157 32.81 -5.94 20.28
C GLU A 157 31.52 -5.11 20.16
N ALA A 158 30.39 -5.60 20.70
CA ALA A 158 29.14 -4.88 20.71
C ALA A 158 29.30 -3.49 21.35
N SER A 159 29.06 -2.42 20.60
CA SER A 159 29.12 -1.05 21.11
C SER A 159 28.07 -0.14 20.44
N LEU A 160 27.51 0.75 21.26
CA LEU A 160 26.57 1.81 20.93
C LEU A 160 27.24 3.19 20.97
N ASP A 161 28.56 3.28 21.19
CA ASP A 161 29.29 4.55 21.31
C ASP A 161 29.23 5.41 20.04
N SER A 162 28.94 4.79 18.89
CA SER A 162 28.76 5.49 17.62
C SER A 162 27.40 6.19 17.49
N LEU A 163 26.46 5.96 18.41
CA LEU A 163 25.12 6.54 18.37
C LEU A 163 25.06 7.78 19.26
N ASP A 164 24.52 8.87 18.70
CA ASP A 164 23.98 9.97 19.48
C ASP A 164 22.49 9.76 19.77
N GLU A 165 21.88 10.68 20.51
CA GLU A 165 20.46 10.61 20.88
C GLU A 165 19.52 10.66 19.67
N GLU A 166 19.86 11.40 18.61
CA GLU A 166 19.06 11.52 17.39
C GLU A 166 19.06 10.21 16.59
N ALA A 167 20.25 9.60 16.41
CA ALA A 167 20.40 8.30 15.79
C ALA A 167 19.70 7.21 16.62
N ALA A 168 19.87 7.21 17.94
CA ALA A 168 19.19 6.27 18.83
C ALA A 168 17.67 6.40 18.76
N THR A 169 17.14 7.62 18.69
CA THR A 169 15.71 7.89 18.50
C THR A 169 15.22 7.31 17.18
N SER A 170 15.97 7.51 16.08
CA SER A 170 15.64 6.93 14.78
C SER A 170 15.67 5.39 14.82
N PHE A 171 16.72 4.81 15.42
CA PHE A 171 16.83 3.36 15.60
C PHE A 171 15.75 2.78 16.52
N SER A 172 15.21 3.56 17.45
CA SER A 172 14.11 3.11 18.32
C SER A 172 12.85 2.72 17.53
N TRP A 173 12.65 3.29 16.34
CA TRP A 173 11.55 2.97 15.44
C TRP A 173 11.85 1.77 14.54
N TRP A 174 13.13 1.53 14.23
CA TRP A 174 13.59 0.44 13.38
C TRP A 174 13.77 -0.87 14.15
N LEU A 175 14.38 -0.80 15.33
CA LEU A 175 14.79 -1.94 16.14
C LEU A 175 13.65 -2.88 16.56
N PRO A 176 12.44 -2.41 16.94
CA PRO A 176 11.36 -3.31 17.30
C PRO A 176 10.89 -4.14 16.10
N GLY A 177 10.87 -3.53 14.91
CA GLY A 177 10.53 -4.22 13.66
C GLY A 177 11.56 -5.28 13.30
N PHE A 178 12.84 -4.94 13.45
CA PHE A 178 13.95 -5.89 13.31
C PHE A 178 13.84 -7.07 14.28
N CYS A 179 13.63 -6.80 15.57
CA CYS A 179 13.45 -7.84 16.59
C CYS A 179 12.24 -8.73 16.28
N THR A 180 11.12 -8.13 15.84
CA THR A 180 9.91 -8.86 15.43
C THR A 180 10.20 -9.81 14.26
N ALA A 181 10.91 -9.33 13.23
CA ALA A 181 11.24 -10.14 12.07
C ALA A 181 12.17 -11.31 12.45
N ALA A 182 13.18 -11.05 13.28
CA ALA A 182 14.11 -12.07 13.77
C ALA A 182 13.39 -13.10 14.65
N ASP A 183 12.56 -12.66 15.59
CA ASP A 183 11.74 -13.55 16.43
C ASP A 183 10.81 -14.40 15.57
N TRP A 184 10.06 -13.84 14.62
CA TRP A 184 9.11 -14.65 13.83
C TRP A 184 9.77 -15.78 13.02
N ILE A 185 11.02 -15.61 12.61
CA ILE A 185 11.81 -16.66 11.94
C ILE A 185 12.36 -17.64 13.00
N GLY A 186 13.00 -17.14 14.05
CA GLY A 186 13.54 -17.96 15.16
C GLY A 186 12.47 -18.72 15.93
N SER A 187 11.22 -18.28 15.84
CA SER A 187 10.06 -18.89 16.47
C SER A 187 9.36 -19.95 15.62
N ASN A 188 9.75 -20.12 14.36
CA ASN A 188 9.11 -21.08 13.47
C ASN A 188 9.62 -22.50 13.74
N THR A 189 8.75 -23.35 14.32
CA THR A 189 9.10 -24.73 14.71
C THR A 189 9.45 -25.65 13.55
N THR A 190 9.09 -25.26 12.33
CA THR A 190 9.48 -25.97 11.10
C THR A 190 10.97 -25.84 10.82
N TRP A 191 11.57 -24.68 11.16
CA TRP A 191 13.00 -24.42 11.01
C TRP A 191 13.77 -24.72 12.30
N PHE A 192 13.28 -24.18 13.41
CA PHE A 192 13.84 -24.32 14.75
C PHE A 192 12.99 -25.29 15.57
N SER A 193 13.19 -26.58 15.34
CA SER A 193 12.48 -27.61 16.10
C SER A 193 12.88 -27.55 17.58
N PRO A 194 11.94 -27.79 18.53
CA PRO A 194 12.26 -27.85 19.95
C PRO A 194 13.39 -28.83 20.26
N LYS A 195 14.28 -28.46 21.18
CA LYS A 195 15.49 -29.22 21.51
C LYS A 195 15.67 -29.30 23.01
N GLU A 196 16.13 -30.45 23.48
CA GLU A 196 16.57 -30.59 24.86
C GLU A 196 17.91 -29.86 25.07
N LEU A 197 18.15 -29.42 26.31
CA LEU A 197 19.33 -28.65 26.67
C LEU A 197 20.56 -29.58 26.80
N GLU A 198 21.16 -29.94 25.66
CA GLU A 198 22.30 -30.87 25.58
C GLU A 198 23.65 -30.18 25.27
N LEU A 199 23.60 -29.01 24.62
CA LEU A 199 24.77 -28.26 24.15
C LEU A 199 25.01 -27.01 25.00
N GLU A 200 26.29 -26.71 25.25
CA GLU A 200 26.68 -25.42 25.80
C GLU A 200 26.34 -24.27 24.82
N PRO A 201 26.07 -23.05 25.30
CA PRO A 201 25.59 -21.93 24.48
C PRO A 201 26.39 -21.66 23.20
N GLU A 202 27.72 -21.67 23.27
CA GLU A 202 28.60 -21.43 22.11
C GLU A 202 28.47 -22.53 21.04
N ALA A 203 28.40 -23.80 21.47
CA ALA A 203 28.23 -24.94 20.58
C ALA A 203 26.83 -24.92 19.93
N TYR A 204 25.81 -24.57 20.70
CA TYR A 204 24.44 -24.41 20.20
C TYR A 204 24.35 -23.27 19.18
N LEU A 205 24.95 -22.11 19.46
CA LEU A 205 24.91 -20.96 18.55
C LEU A 205 25.50 -21.30 17.17
N LYS A 206 26.54 -22.13 17.11
CA LYS A 206 27.10 -22.60 15.84
C LYS A 206 26.08 -23.39 15.01
N GLU A 207 25.26 -24.19 15.66
CA GLU A 207 24.17 -24.92 15.00
C GLU A 207 23.03 -23.97 14.60
N ALA A 208 22.62 -23.08 15.50
CA ALA A 208 21.60 -22.07 15.25
C ALA A 208 21.95 -21.19 14.04
N ARG A 209 23.22 -20.80 13.86
CA ARG A 209 23.71 -20.07 12.67
C ARG A 209 23.47 -20.82 11.36
N ALA A 210 23.72 -22.13 11.34
CA ALA A 210 23.50 -22.94 10.14
C ALA A 210 22.00 -23.07 9.81
N ILE A 211 21.15 -23.21 10.83
CA ILE A 211 19.69 -23.23 10.67
C ILE A 211 19.19 -21.86 10.20
N ALA A 212 19.65 -20.77 10.83
CA ALA A 212 19.28 -19.41 10.52
C ALA A 212 19.59 -19.03 9.07
N GLN A 213 20.77 -19.41 8.56
CA GLN A 213 21.15 -19.19 7.16
C GLN A 213 20.12 -19.80 6.20
N LYS A 214 19.69 -21.05 6.48
CA LYS A 214 18.67 -21.74 5.69
C LYS A 214 17.30 -21.10 5.85
N ALA A 215 16.90 -20.81 7.10
CA ALA A 215 15.59 -20.25 7.44
C ALA A 215 15.37 -18.87 6.80
N VAL A 216 16.37 -17.99 6.86
CA VAL A 216 16.32 -16.64 6.25
C VAL A 216 16.24 -16.74 4.72
N LYS A 217 16.97 -17.68 4.10
CA LYS A 217 16.85 -17.96 2.66
C LYS A 217 15.47 -18.48 2.29
N GLU A 218 14.93 -19.45 3.02
CA GLU A 218 13.58 -20.00 2.78
C GLU A 218 12.45 -19.00 3.09
N ALA A 219 12.66 -18.08 4.03
CA ALA A 219 11.77 -16.96 4.29
C ALA A 219 11.80 -15.89 3.19
N GLY A 220 12.76 -15.94 2.25
CA GLY A 220 12.94 -14.94 1.19
C GLY A 220 13.55 -13.63 1.69
N LEU A 221 14.37 -13.67 2.74
CA LEU A 221 14.98 -12.50 3.38
C LEU A 221 16.51 -12.52 3.35
N SER A 222 17.11 -13.38 2.51
CA SER A 222 18.57 -13.46 2.34
C SER A 222 19.17 -12.25 1.62
N GLY A 223 18.34 -11.33 1.13
CA GLY A 223 18.77 -10.24 0.28
C GLY A 223 18.91 -10.66 -1.19
N THR A 224 19.12 -9.65 -2.03
CA THR A 224 19.33 -9.78 -3.46
C THR A 224 20.41 -8.81 -3.93
N THR A 225 21.06 -9.13 -5.05
CA THR A 225 22.05 -8.24 -5.67
C THR A 225 21.49 -7.67 -6.96
N ALA A 226 21.56 -6.35 -7.10
CA ALA A 226 21.23 -5.69 -8.35
C ALA A 226 22.23 -6.04 -9.45
N ARG A 227 21.73 -6.17 -10.68
CA ARG A 227 22.50 -6.42 -11.89
C ARG A 227 22.69 -5.12 -12.66
N GLU A 228 23.88 -4.98 -13.24
CA GLU A 228 24.15 -3.94 -14.23
C GLU A 228 23.60 -4.34 -15.60
N GLY A 229 23.32 -3.34 -16.45
CA GLY A 229 22.88 -3.55 -17.83
C GLY A 229 21.51 -2.97 -18.12
N GLU A 230 21.10 -3.10 -19.38
CA GLU A 230 19.83 -2.58 -19.88
C GLU A 230 18.66 -3.38 -19.32
N LEU A 231 17.69 -2.69 -18.72
CA LEU A 231 16.47 -3.31 -18.18
C LEU A 231 15.45 -3.66 -19.27
N PHE A 232 15.52 -2.98 -20.41
CA PHE A 232 14.51 -3.00 -21.45
C PHE A 232 15.16 -3.23 -22.81
N ASP A 233 14.47 -3.98 -23.67
CA ASP A 233 14.90 -4.34 -25.02
C ASP A 233 14.37 -3.38 -26.11
N PHE A 234 13.73 -2.28 -25.69
CA PHE A 234 13.15 -1.28 -26.58
C PHE A 234 13.88 0.07 -26.50
N ALA A 235 13.75 0.87 -27.55
CA ALA A 235 14.30 2.22 -27.59
C ALA A 235 13.64 3.12 -26.53
N LEU A 236 14.48 3.70 -25.67
CA LEU A 236 14.04 4.54 -24.55
C LEU A 236 13.35 5.82 -25.05
N ARG A 237 12.51 6.39 -24.18
CA ARG A 237 11.93 7.72 -24.38
C ARG A 237 12.88 8.80 -23.88
N PRO A 238 12.77 10.04 -24.37
CA PRO A 238 13.60 11.15 -23.88
C PRO A 238 13.61 11.29 -22.35
N LEU A 239 12.44 11.13 -21.70
CA LEU A 239 12.33 11.12 -20.23
C LEU A 239 13.11 9.95 -19.58
N GLN A 240 13.08 8.77 -20.21
CA GLN A 240 13.78 7.58 -19.74
C GLN A 240 15.30 7.69 -19.96
N GLU A 241 15.73 8.25 -21.09
CA GLU A 241 17.14 8.54 -21.39
C GLU A 241 17.73 9.56 -20.41
N ALA A 242 16.97 10.63 -20.11
CA ALA A 242 17.36 11.58 -19.07
C ALA A 242 17.54 10.93 -17.70
N CYS A 243 16.77 9.88 -17.38
CA CYS A 243 16.96 9.11 -16.15
C CYS A 243 18.23 8.24 -16.14
N VAL A 244 18.76 7.84 -17.31
CA VAL A 244 20.02 7.10 -17.42
C VAL A 244 21.20 7.99 -17.06
N SER A 245 21.20 9.26 -17.49
CA SER A 245 22.28 10.21 -17.29
C SER A 245 22.14 11.11 -16.05
N LEU A 246 20.98 11.11 -15.38
CA LEU A 246 20.69 11.96 -14.23
C LEU A 246 21.76 11.87 -13.12
N THR A 247 22.26 13.00 -12.62
CA THR A 247 23.21 13.00 -11.50
C THR A 247 22.50 12.68 -10.18
N LEU A 248 22.99 11.69 -9.41
CA LEU A 248 22.46 11.35 -8.10
C LEU A 248 23.33 11.98 -6.99
N PRO A 249 22.75 12.62 -5.96
CA PRO A 249 23.51 13.23 -4.87
C PRO A 249 24.15 12.17 -3.97
N GLU A 250 25.08 12.54 -3.11
CA GLU A 250 25.55 11.66 -2.02
C GLU A 250 24.44 11.47 -0.97
N GLY A 251 24.44 10.33 -0.28
CA GLY A 251 23.44 10.02 0.75
C GLY A 251 22.01 9.79 0.20
N PRO A 252 20.98 9.93 1.04
CA PRO A 252 19.59 9.72 0.66
C PRO A 252 19.11 10.70 -0.42
N ALA A 253 18.36 10.21 -1.41
CA ALA A 253 17.89 11.02 -2.54
C ALA A 253 16.38 10.95 -2.70
N LEU A 254 15.76 12.09 -3.05
CA LEU A 254 14.38 12.18 -3.50
C LEU A 254 14.35 12.71 -4.93
N VAL A 255 13.70 11.97 -5.83
CA VAL A 255 13.51 12.38 -7.23
C VAL A 255 12.02 12.51 -7.53
N VAL A 256 11.60 13.65 -8.08
CA VAL A 256 10.23 13.89 -8.53
C VAL A 256 10.21 13.86 -10.06
N LEU A 257 9.45 12.93 -10.63
CA LEU A 257 9.23 12.79 -12.07
C LEU A 257 7.83 13.30 -12.44
N GLU A 258 7.81 14.48 -13.07
CA GLU A 258 6.58 15.14 -13.52
C GLU A 258 6.48 15.02 -15.04
N ALA A 259 5.56 14.17 -15.50
CA ALA A 259 5.35 13.99 -16.93
C ALA A 259 3.96 13.40 -17.21
N GLU A 260 3.51 13.52 -18.44
CA GLU A 260 2.17 13.10 -18.83
C GLU A 260 1.91 11.60 -18.64
N THR A 261 0.64 11.21 -18.70
CA THR A 261 0.29 9.80 -18.74
C THR A 261 0.76 9.17 -20.06
N GLY A 262 1.29 7.95 -20.01
CA GLY A 262 1.67 7.20 -21.23
C GLY A 262 3.07 7.49 -21.78
N VAL A 263 3.82 8.45 -21.22
CA VAL A 263 5.22 8.75 -21.60
C VAL A 263 6.26 7.80 -20.96
N GLY A 264 5.80 6.72 -20.31
CA GLY A 264 6.68 5.71 -19.73
C GLY A 264 7.36 6.11 -18.42
N LYS A 265 6.65 6.83 -17.54
CA LYS A 265 7.13 7.20 -16.20
C LYS A 265 7.52 5.99 -15.35
N THR A 266 6.76 4.90 -15.46
CA THR A 266 7.03 3.66 -14.71
C THR A 266 8.39 3.09 -15.08
N GLU A 267 8.70 2.99 -16.37
CA GLU A 267 9.98 2.48 -16.86
C GLU A 267 11.13 3.43 -16.51
N ALA A 268 10.91 4.75 -16.58
CA ALA A 268 11.86 5.77 -16.12
C ALA A 268 12.19 5.61 -14.63
N ALA A 269 11.16 5.35 -13.79
CA ALA A 269 11.35 5.09 -12.38
C ALA A 269 12.17 3.83 -12.13
N LEU A 270 11.92 2.74 -12.87
CA LEU A 270 12.66 1.48 -12.71
C LEU A 270 14.13 1.62 -13.10
N ILE A 271 14.45 2.43 -14.13
CA ILE A 271 15.83 2.79 -14.48
C ILE A 271 16.49 3.52 -13.30
N LEU A 272 15.82 4.52 -12.73
CA LEU A 272 16.35 5.23 -11.56
C LEU A 272 16.52 4.33 -10.35
N VAL A 273 15.58 3.41 -10.08
CA VAL A 273 15.69 2.44 -8.98
C VAL A 273 16.95 1.60 -9.13
N GLN A 274 17.20 1.02 -10.30
CA GLN A 274 18.41 0.23 -10.54
C GLN A 274 19.68 1.07 -10.27
N ARG A 275 19.73 2.30 -10.80
CA ARG A 275 20.88 3.21 -10.59
C ARG A 275 21.06 3.58 -9.13
N MET A 276 19.98 3.85 -8.40
CA MET A 276 20.02 4.17 -6.97
C MET A 276 20.53 2.97 -6.14
N ILE A 277 20.08 1.76 -6.46
CA ILE A 277 20.53 0.54 -5.76
C ILE A 277 22.00 0.26 -6.06
N LEU A 278 22.44 0.37 -7.32
CA LEU A 278 23.85 0.24 -7.72
C LEU A 278 24.73 1.32 -7.05
N ALA A 279 24.17 2.50 -6.77
CA ALA A 279 24.82 3.56 -6.01
C ALA A 279 24.73 3.37 -4.48
N GLY A 280 24.27 2.22 -3.99
CA GLY A 280 24.21 1.88 -2.57
C GLY A 280 23.11 2.60 -1.77
N LYS A 281 22.10 3.17 -2.43
CA LYS A 281 21.02 3.95 -1.79
C LYS A 281 19.85 3.11 -1.28
N GLY A 282 19.90 1.79 -1.48
CA GLY A 282 18.87 0.83 -1.10
C GLY A 282 19.27 -0.56 -1.58
N ARG A 283 18.53 -1.59 -1.14
CA ARG A 283 18.78 -3.01 -1.47
C ARG A 283 17.65 -3.68 -2.24
N GLY A 284 16.55 -2.97 -2.36
CA GLY A 284 15.32 -3.44 -2.96
C GLY A 284 14.42 -2.24 -3.22
N LEU A 285 13.15 -2.50 -3.50
CA LEU A 285 12.20 -1.43 -3.77
C LEU A 285 10.81 -1.75 -3.22
N PHE A 286 10.09 -0.71 -2.82
CA PHE A 286 8.66 -0.78 -2.61
C PHE A 286 7.97 0.13 -3.61
N PHE A 287 7.20 -0.46 -4.53
CA PHE A 287 6.38 0.29 -5.46
C PHE A 287 4.99 0.47 -4.83
N ALA A 288 4.69 1.71 -4.44
CA ALA A 288 3.48 2.15 -3.78
C ALA A 288 2.52 2.78 -4.78
N LEU A 289 1.34 2.17 -4.94
CA LEU A 289 0.34 2.56 -5.93
C LEU A 289 -0.95 3.05 -5.27
N PRO A 290 -1.74 3.90 -5.93
CA PRO A 290 -2.93 4.48 -5.31
C PRO A 290 -4.05 3.47 -5.07
N THR A 291 -4.12 2.35 -5.81
CA THR A 291 -5.22 1.40 -5.71
C THR A 291 -4.74 -0.05 -5.81
N MET A 292 -5.59 -0.99 -5.38
CA MET A 292 -5.28 -2.42 -5.55
C MET A 292 -5.21 -2.82 -7.03
N ALA A 293 -6.03 -2.22 -7.90
CA ALA A 293 -6.05 -2.54 -9.32
C ALA A 293 -4.76 -2.09 -10.02
N THR A 294 -4.24 -0.89 -9.69
CA THR A 294 -2.94 -0.45 -10.18
C THR A 294 -1.84 -1.38 -9.69
N ALA A 295 -1.88 -1.81 -8.41
CA ALA A 295 -0.89 -2.71 -7.83
C ALA A 295 -0.88 -4.09 -8.52
N ASP A 296 -2.04 -4.71 -8.75
CA ASP A 296 -2.16 -5.97 -9.50
C ASP A 296 -1.58 -5.85 -10.92
N ALA A 297 -1.90 -4.76 -11.63
CA ALA A 297 -1.38 -4.51 -12.97
C ALA A 297 0.14 -4.27 -12.97
N MET A 298 0.67 -3.58 -11.97
CA MET A 298 2.11 -3.36 -11.81
C MET A 298 2.85 -4.65 -11.46
N PHE A 299 2.27 -5.52 -10.64
CA PHE A 299 2.85 -6.81 -10.28
C PHE A 299 3.14 -7.68 -11.51
N GLY A 300 2.18 -7.77 -12.43
CA GLY A 300 2.36 -8.49 -13.69
C GLY A 300 3.49 -7.93 -14.57
N ARG A 301 3.64 -6.59 -14.60
CA ARG A 301 4.71 -5.91 -15.35
C ARG A 301 6.08 -6.09 -14.69
N ALA A 302 6.14 -5.93 -13.37
CA ALA A 302 7.38 -5.94 -12.61
C ALA A 302 8.07 -7.30 -12.65
N ARG A 303 7.33 -8.42 -12.62
CA ARG A 303 7.91 -9.78 -12.58
C ARG A 303 9.05 -9.96 -13.60
N ARG A 304 8.86 -9.55 -14.85
CA ARG A 304 9.87 -9.68 -15.92
C ARG A 304 11.07 -8.75 -15.69
N VAL A 305 10.82 -7.51 -15.29
CA VAL A 305 11.88 -6.52 -15.08
C VAL A 305 12.73 -6.87 -13.86
N MET A 306 12.11 -7.44 -12.81
CA MET A 306 12.83 -7.84 -11.60
C MET A 306 13.82 -8.99 -11.84
N GLU A 307 13.53 -9.91 -12.77
CA GLU A 307 14.47 -10.98 -13.18
C GLU A 307 15.72 -10.40 -13.88
N THR A 308 15.56 -9.30 -14.61
CA THR A 308 16.67 -8.58 -15.24
C THR A 308 17.43 -7.72 -14.23
N MET A 309 16.72 -7.04 -13.33
CA MET A 309 17.28 -6.08 -12.38
C MET A 309 18.02 -6.75 -11.22
N PHE A 310 17.61 -7.95 -10.79
CA PHE A 310 18.08 -8.58 -9.56
C PHE A 310 18.45 -10.05 -9.76
N THR A 311 19.30 -10.56 -8.87
CA THR A 311 19.62 -11.99 -8.81
C THR A 311 18.72 -12.69 -7.79
N ASN A 312 17.77 -13.49 -8.28
CA ASN A 312 16.83 -14.28 -7.46
C ASN A 312 16.07 -13.46 -6.41
N PRO A 313 15.47 -12.30 -6.77
CA PRO A 313 14.75 -11.48 -5.79
C PRO A 313 13.50 -12.19 -5.26
N SER A 314 13.19 -11.93 -4.00
CA SER A 314 11.86 -12.17 -3.47
C SER A 314 10.89 -11.06 -3.91
N LEU A 315 9.75 -11.43 -4.48
CA LEU A 315 8.71 -10.52 -4.97
C LEU A 315 7.39 -10.78 -4.25
N THR A 316 6.76 -9.73 -3.74
CA THR A 316 5.44 -9.83 -3.09
C THR A 316 4.45 -8.77 -3.55
N LEU A 317 3.17 -9.08 -3.34
CA LEU A 317 2.05 -8.18 -3.56
C LEU A 317 1.43 -7.80 -2.21
N ALA A 318 1.47 -6.52 -1.85
CA ALA A 318 1.10 -6.00 -0.54
C ALA A 318 -0.21 -5.19 -0.62
N HIS A 319 -1.35 -5.87 -0.49
CA HIS A 319 -2.65 -5.24 -0.24
C HIS A 319 -3.65 -6.24 0.36
N GLY A 320 -4.74 -5.72 0.94
CA GLY A 320 -5.75 -6.53 1.66
C GLY A 320 -6.42 -7.67 0.88
N ARG A 321 -6.19 -7.76 -0.45
CA ARG A 321 -6.74 -8.78 -1.34
C ARG A 321 -5.68 -9.48 -2.20
N ALA A 322 -4.40 -9.39 -1.84
CA ALA A 322 -3.28 -9.95 -2.62
C ALA A 322 -3.47 -11.46 -2.90
N GLY A 323 -4.00 -12.21 -1.93
CA GLY A 323 -4.34 -13.63 -2.09
C GLY A 323 -5.38 -13.95 -3.18
N LEU A 324 -6.05 -12.97 -3.78
CA LEU A 324 -6.96 -13.16 -4.93
C LEU A 324 -6.28 -12.95 -6.27
N SER A 325 -5.04 -12.47 -6.27
CA SER A 325 -4.27 -12.26 -7.48
C SER A 325 -3.73 -13.61 -7.97
N VAL A 326 -4.24 -14.07 -9.12
CA VAL A 326 -3.80 -15.33 -9.74
C VAL A 326 -2.30 -15.30 -10.01
N PRO A 327 -1.71 -14.23 -10.62
CA PRO A 327 -0.27 -14.16 -10.84
C PRO A 327 0.57 -14.30 -9.55
N PHE A 328 0.08 -13.74 -8.44
CA PHE A 328 0.76 -13.83 -7.14
C PHE A 328 0.66 -15.24 -6.55
N ARG A 329 -0.53 -15.85 -6.56
CA ARG A 329 -0.73 -17.23 -6.11
C ARG A 329 0.10 -18.22 -6.91
N ASP A 330 0.17 -18.05 -8.22
CA ASP A 330 0.96 -18.91 -9.09
C ASP A 330 2.44 -18.80 -8.73
N LEU A 331 2.96 -17.60 -8.49
CA LEU A 331 4.34 -17.39 -8.04
C LEU A 331 4.64 -18.05 -6.68
N VAL A 332 3.73 -17.92 -5.71
CA VAL A 332 3.87 -18.56 -4.38
C VAL A 332 3.84 -20.08 -4.48
N ASN A 333 2.94 -20.62 -5.31
CA ASN A 333 2.81 -22.06 -5.54
C ASN A 333 4.01 -22.64 -6.31
N GLU A 334 4.53 -21.91 -7.29
CA GLU A 334 5.76 -22.25 -8.01
C GLU A 334 6.93 -22.35 -7.02
N GLY A 335 7.12 -21.35 -6.15
CA GLY A 335 8.15 -21.36 -5.11
C GLY A 335 7.98 -22.47 -4.06
N SER A 336 6.74 -22.85 -3.74
CA SER A 336 6.45 -23.92 -2.76
C SER A 336 6.63 -25.33 -3.33
N ARG A 337 6.41 -25.53 -4.64
CA ARG A 337 6.54 -26.83 -5.32
C ARG A 337 7.99 -27.18 -5.66
N THR A 338 8.85 -26.18 -5.85
CA THR A 338 10.25 -26.34 -6.23
C THR A 338 11.17 -26.46 -5.01
N GLY A 339 10.90 -27.34 -4.05
CA GLY A 339 11.84 -27.68 -2.96
C GLY A 339 13.17 -28.32 -3.44
N LYS A 340 13.80 -27.80 -4.49
CA LYS A 340 14.92 -28.33 -5.25
C LYS A 340 15.87 -27.22 -5.73
N SER A 341 17.09 -27.30 -5.19
CA SER A 341 18.40 -27.05 -5.84
C SER A 341 18.62 -25.77 -6.65
N ASP A 342 19.37 -24.85 -6.02
CA ASP A 342 20.41 -23.88 -6.46
C ASP A 342 20.67 -23.49 -7.95
N ASP A 343 20.04 -24.04 -8.98
CA ASP A 343 20.47 -23.86 -10.38
C ASP A 343 19.40 -23.34 -11.36
N GLN A 344 18.23 -22.90 -10.87
CA GLN A 344 17.26 -22.17 -11.71
C GLN A 344 17.11 -20.74 -11.23
N SER A 345 17.71 -19.81 -11.97
CA SER A 345 17.57 -18.37 -11.76
C SER A 345 16.13 -17.92 -12.03
N GLY A 346 15.48 -17.23 -11.07
CA GLY A 346 14.13 -16.72 -11.25
C GLY A 346 13.61 -15.91 -10.05
N VAL A 347 12.56 -15.11 -10.29
CA VAL A 347 11.83 -14.42 -9.21
C VAL A 347 11.06 -15.45 -8.37
N THR A 348 11.07 -15.29 -7.05
CA THR A 348 10.37 -16.19 -6.12
C THR A 348 9.48 -15.43 -5.14
N SER A 349 8.54 -16.11 -4.50
CA SER A 349 7.78 -15.57 -3.37
C SER A 349 7.62 -16.65 -2.32
N ALA A 350 8.17 -16.44 -1.13
CA ALA A 350 8.08 -17.41 -0.04
C ALA A 350 6.67 -17.44 0.54
N GLU A 351 6.16 -18.64 0.86
CA GLU A 351 4.86 -18.83 1.51
C GLU A 351 4.78 -18.06 2.84
N TRP A 352 5.89 -17.99 3.58
CA TRP A 352 5.99 -17.23 4.82
C TRP A 352 5.70 -15.73 4.62
N LEU A 353 6.25 -15.11 3.56
CA LEU A 353 5.99 -13.71 3.18
C LEU A 353 4.55 -13.52 2.70
N ALA A 354 4.03 -14.47 1.91
CA ALA A 354 2.70 -14.39 1.33
C ALA A 354 1.56 -14.61 2.33
N SER A 355 1.85 -15.25 3.46
CA SER A 355 0.84 -15.60 4.47
C SER A 355 0.30 -14.41 5.28
N ASP A 356 0.98 -13.27 5.28
CA ASP A 356 0.58 -12.08 6.05
C ASP A 356 0.99 -10.78 5.36
N ASN A 357 0.05 -9.86 5.15
CA ASN A 357 0.33 -8.56 4.53
C ASN A 357 1.37 -7.73 5.31
N ARG A 358 1.49 -7.95 6.63
CA ARG A 358 2.51 -7.30 7.46
C ARG A 358 3.93 -7.76 7.10
N ARG A 359 4.08 -8.97 6.56
CA ARG A 359 5.35 -9.55 6.11
C ARG A 359 5.69 -9.16 4.67
N ALA A 360 4.70 -8.80 3.86
CA ALA A 360 4.92 -8.47 2.45
C ALA A 360 5.97 -7.35 2.25
N LEU A 361 6.00 -6.35 3.13
CA LEU A 361 6.99 -5.26 3.08
C LEU A 361 8.43 -5.70 3.39
N LEU A 362 8.65 -6.91 3.90
CA LEU A 362 9.99 -7.42 4.20
C LEU A 362 10.71 -7.95 2.94
N ALA A 363 9.96 -8.40 1.92
CA ALA A 363 10.50 -8.93 0.67
C ALA A 363 11.41 -7.92 -0.04
N ASP A 364 12.40 -8.38 -0.81
CA ASP A 364 13.33 -7.52 -1.55
C ASP A 364 12.57 -6.52 -2.44
N VAL A 365 11.57 -7.03 -3.15
CA VAL A 365 10.67 -6.25 -4.00
C VAL A 365 9.24 -6.40 -3.50
N GLY A 366 8.65 -5.28 -3.05
CA GLY A 366 7.23 -5.21 -2.72
C GLY A 366 6.48 -4.32 -3.71
N ILE A 367 5.31 -4.76 -4.14
CA ILE A 367 4.38 -3.96 -4.95
C ILE A 367 3.08 -3.91 -4.20
N GLY A 368 2.54 -2.73 -3.92
CA GLY A 368 1.38 -2.64 -3.06
C GLY A 368 0.68 -1.31 -3.10
N THR A 369 -0.38 -1.17 -2.30
CA THR A 369 -1.01 0.14 -2.13
C THR A 369 -0.16 1.03 -1.25
N ILE A 370 -0.19 2.34 -1.51
CA ILE A 370 0.47 3.34 -0.64
C ILE A 370 0.03 3.21 0.82
N ASP A 371 -1.22 2.82 1.05
CA ASP A 371 -1.78 2.61 2.39
C ASP A 371 -0.93 1.65 3.23
N GLN A 372 -0.27 0.65 2.62
CA GLN A 372 0.65 -0.24 3.36
C GLN A 372 1.90 0.48 3.86
N ALA A 373 2.40 1.47 3.10
CA ALA A 373 3.52 2.28 3.52
C ALA A 373 3.10 3.36 4.53
N LEU A 374 1.93 3.99 4.36
CA LEU A 374 1.44 5.02 5.30
C LEU A 374 1.15 4.45 6.69
N LEU A 375 0.75 3.17 6.79
CA LEU A 375 0.64 2.48 8.08
C LEU A 375 1.97 2.40 8.87
N SER A 376 3.12 2.72 8.25
CA SER A 376 4.40 2.80 8.96
C SER A 376 4.60 4.12 9.73
N VAL A 377 3.76 5.13 9.52
CA VAL A 377 3.76 6.42 10.25
C VAL A 377 2.53 6.65 11.11
N LEU A 378 1.63 5.66 11.15
CA LEU A 378 0.43 5.67 11.99
C LEU A 378 0.62 4.77 13.22
N PRO A 379 0.03 5.14 14.38
CA PRO A 379 0.14 4.44 15.67
C PRO A 379 -0.67 3.13 15.71
N VAL A 380 -0.34 2.23 14.78
CA VAL A 380 -0.97 0.93 14.61
C VAL A 380 -0.05 -0.19 15.06
N ARG A 381 -0.65 -1.33 15.43
CA ARG A 381 0.13 -2.49 15.85
C ARG A 381 1.08 -2.95 14.73
N PHE A 382 2.32 -3.24 15.10
CA PHE A 382 3.40 -3.63 14.17
C PHE A 382 3.74 -2.57 13.11
N GLN A 383 3.48 -1.29 13.39
CA GLN A 383 3.98 -0.16 12.58
C GLN A 383 5.49 -0.27 12.30
N THR A 384 6.27 -0.58 13.32
CA THR A 384 7.74 -0.67 13.25
C THR A 384 8.23 -1.81 12.36
N LEU A 385 7.46 -2.90 12.21
CA LEU A 385 7.78 -3.97 11.25
C LEU A 385 7.67 -3.47 9.81
N ARG A 386 6.63 -2.66 9.53
CA ARG A 386 6.45 -2.02 8.21
C ARG A 386 7.57 -1.02 7.94
N HIS A 387 7.91 -0.22 8.94
CA HIS A 387 9.02 0.72 8.86
C HIS A 387 10.37 0.01 8.61
N TYR A 388 10.67 -1.07 9.36
CA TYR A 388 11.85 -1.91 9.14
C TYR A 388 11.94 -2.45 7.70
N GLY A 389 10.83 -2.99 7.17
CA GLY A 389 10.76 -3.48 5.80
C GLY A 389 11.04 -2.39 4.77
N LEU A 390 10.53 -1.18 4.98
CA LEU A 390 10.71 -0.05 4.07
C LEU A 390 12.10 0.59 4.15
N ALA A 391 12.71 0.65 5.33
CA ALA A 391 13.93 1.43 5.60
C ALA A 391 15.11 1.11 4.66
N SER A 392 15.21 -0.13 4.17
CA SER A 392 16.29 -0.57 3.27
C SER A 392 15.95 -0.47 1.78
N LYS A 393 14.76 0.04 1.41
CA LYS A 393 14.24 0.01 0.04
C LYS A 393 14.19 1.39 -0.61
N ILE A 394 14.26 1.42 -1.94
CA ILE A 394 13.85 2.58 -2.71
C ILE A 394 12.32 2.64 -2.71
N LEU A 395 11.76 3.70 -2.14
CA LEU A 395 10.31 3.92 -2.10
C LEU A 395 9.87 4.62 -3.39
N VAL A 396 9.11 3.94 -4.25
CA VAL A 396 8.52 4.54 -5.45
C VAL A 396 7.06 4.80 -5.20
N VAL A 397 6.63 6.06 -5.21
CA VAL A 397 5.22 6.44 -5.05
C VAL A 397 4.67 6.89 -6.38
N ASP A 398 3.71 6.14 -6.90
CA ASP A 398 3.06 6.45 -8.17
C ASP A 398 1.81 7.31 -7.99
N GLU A 399 1.52 8.12 -9.00
CA GLU A 399 0.37 9.02 -9.06
C GLU A 399 0.17 9.88 -7.79
N VAL A 400 1.25 10.51 -7.31
CA VAL A 400 1.29 11.32 -6.07
C VAL A 400 0.22 12.41 -6.02
N HIS A 401 -0.25 12.90 -7.17
CA HIS A 401 -1.36 13.83 -7.25
C HIS A 401 -2.68 13.30 -6.64
N GLU A 402 -2.95 11.99 -6.66
CA GLU A 402 -4.11 11.40 -5.97
C GLU A 402 -3.99 11.47 -4.43
N MET A 403 -2.77 11.72 -3.92
CA MET A 403 -2.46 11.84 -2.50
C MET A 403 -2.46 13.29 -2.02
N GLY A 404 -2.79 14.24 -2.90
CA GLY A 404 -2.85 15.66 -2.57
C GLY A 404 -3.98 16.07 -1.64
N GLU A 405 -4.87 15.14 -1.26
CA GLU A 405 -5.86 15.37 -0.22
C GLU A 405 -5.18 15.76 1.10
N PRO A 406 -5.68 16.77 1.84
CA PRO A 406 -4.98 17.34 2.99
C PRO A 406 -4.57 16.35 4.08
N TYR A 407 -5.28 15.22 4.23
CA TYR A 407 -4.94 14.20 5.22
C TYR A 407 -3.76 13.33 4.76
N ILE A 408 -3.89 12.69 3.59
CA ILE A 408 -2.87 11.78 3.02
C ILE A 408 -1.58 12.54 2.72
N ALA A 409 -1.67 13.82 2.34
CA ALA A 409 -0.50 14.66 2.11
C ALA A 409 0.38 14.81 3.37
N GLU A 410 -0.19 14.91 4.58
CA GLU A 410 0.60 14.93 5.81
C GLU A 410 1.21 13.56 6.11
N GLU A 411 0.46 12.47 5.87
CA GLU A 411 0.99 11.11 6.04
C GLU A 411 2.16 10.82 5.09
N LEU A 412 2.09 11.27 3.84
CA LEU A 412 3.17 11.12 2.87
C LEU A 412 4.42 11.93 3.27
N VAL A 413 4.23 13.15 3.79
CA VAL A 413 5.34 13.97 4.32
C VAL A 413 6.02 13.25 5.48
N ALA A 414 5.25 12.77 6.46
CA ALA A 414 5.77 12.01 7.59
C ALA A 414 6.48 10.73 7.15
N LEU A 415 5.92 10.00 6.16
CA LEU A 415 6.52 8.79 5.60
C LEU A 415 7.89 9.09 4.98
N LEU A 416 7.99 10.16 4.19
CA LEU A 416 9.24 10.56 3.54
C LEU A 416 10.30 11.01 4.56
N GLN A 417 9.91 11.73 5.61
CA GLN A 417 10.79 12.13 6.71
C GLN A 417 11.32 10.90 7.45
N MET A 418 10.43 9.97 7.83
CA MET A 418 10.80 8.74 8.52
C MET A 418 11.70 7.85 7.66
N HIS A 419 11.41 7.76 6.36
CA HIS A 419 12.20 7.01 5.40
C HIS A 419 13.61 7.59 5.24
N ARG A 420 13.72 8.92 5.13
CA ARG A 420 15.00 9.64 5.05
C ARG A 420 15.84 9.46 6.32
N ALA A 421 15.22 9.50 7.51
CA ALA A 421 15.91 9.35 8.79
C ALA A 421 16.66 8.01 8.89
N MET A 422 16.18 6.96 8.22
CA MET A 422 16.86 5.66 8.13
C MET A 422 17.79 5.52 6.91
N GLY A 423 18.06 6.60 6.19
CA GLY A 423 18.92 6.61 5.00
C GLY A 423 18.21 6.22 3.70
N GLY A 424 16.88 6.05 3.72
CA GLY A 424 16.08 5.62 2.59
C GLY A 424 15.98 6.67 1.49
N SER A 425 15.94 6.22 0.23
CA SER A 425 15.71 7.09 -0.94
C SER A 425 14.34 6.85 -1.56
N ALA A 426 13.80 7.85 -2.24
CA ALA A 426 12.46 7.79 -2.81
C ALA A 426 12.33 8.42 -4.21
N ILE A 427 11.34 7.96 -4.96
CA ILE A 427 10.98 8.47 -6.29
C ILE A 427 9.47 8.73 -6.30
N LEU A 428 9.08 9.95 -6.68
CA LEU A 428 7.68 10.38 -6.76
C LEU A 428 7.28 10.54 -8.22
N LEU A 429 6.27 9.81 -8.67
CA LEU A 429 5.76 9.87 -10.04
C LEU A 429 4.42 10.60 -10.05
N THR A 430 4.24 11.52 -10.99
CA THR A 430 3.01 12.30 -11.07
C THR A 430 2.78 12.89 -12.45
N ALA A 431 1.52 13.01 -12.84
CA ALA A 431 1.12 13.79 -14.01
C ALA A 431 0.81 15.25 -13.66
N THR A 432 0.28 15.52 -12.46
CA THR A 432 -0.39 16.80 -12.16
C THR A 432 -0.14 17.30 -10.73
N LEU A 433 1.12 17.35 -10.28
CA LEU A 433 1.46 17.77 -8.90
C LEU A 433 1.47 19.30 -8.77
N PRO A 434 0.66 19.91 -7.87
CA PRO A 434 0.74 21.34 -7.61
C PRO A 434 2.09 21.76 -7.01
N LEU A 435 2.62 22.91 -7.41
CA LEU A 435 3.94 23.42 -7.01
C LEU A 435 4.11 23.50 -5.48
N LYS A 436 3.06 23.92 -4.77
CA LYS A 436 3.06 24.01 -3.30
C LYS A 436 3.25 22.65 -2.63
N LEU A 437 2.59 21.61 -3.13
CA LEU A 437 2.76 20.25 -2.63
C LEU A 437 4.15 19.70 -3.00
N ARG A 438 4.61 19.97 -4.23
CA ARG A 438 5.97 19.60 -4.66
C ARG A 438 7.04 20.20 -3.76
N ALA A 439 6.94 21.49 -3.43
CA ALA A 439 7.88 22.17 -2.54
C ALA A 439 7.92 21.51 -1.15
N ARG A 440 6.74 21.23 -0.56
CA ARG A 440 6.64 20.52 0.72
C ARG A 440 7.27 19.12 0.69
N LEU A 441 7.07 18.37 -0.39
CA LEU A 441 7.64 17.04 -0.53
C LEU A 441 9.16 17.10 -0.69
N LEU A 442 9.69 18.04 -1.49
CA LEU A 442 11.13 18.25 -1.67
C LEU A 442 11.83 18.67 -0.37
N GLU A 443 11.17 19.49 0.45
CA GLU A 443 11.69 19.95 1.74
C GLU A 443 12.02 18.80 2.68
N THR A 444 11.29 17.67 2.60
CA THR A 444 11.57 16.47 3.40
C THR A 444 12.97 15.90 3.15
N TYR A 445 13.58 16.17 2.00
CA TYR A 445 14.96 15.81 1.63
C TYR A 445 15.89 17.04 1.54
N GLY A 446 15.50 18.17 2.13
CA GLY A 446 16.29 19.41 2.12
C GLY A 446 16.38 20.09 0.75
N GLY A 447 15.47 19.74 -0.18
CA GLY A 447 15.43 20.29 -1.52
C GLY A 447 14.47 21.46 -1.68
N ILE A 448 14.80 22.38 -2.58
CA ILE A 448 13.94 23.49 -3.02
C ILE A 448 13.93 23.49 -4.55
N SER A 449 12.78 23.75 -5.16
CA SER A 449 12.68 23.91 -6.62
C SER A 449 11.68 24.98 -7.00
N GLU A 450 12.19 26.06 -7.61
CA GLU A 450 11.42 27.16 -8.18
C GLU A 450 11.06 26.92 -9.65
N SER A 451 11.41 25.77 -10.23
CA SER A 451 11.17 25.49 -11.66
C SER A 451 9.69 25.22 -11.94
N HIS A 452 9.07 26.00 -12.83
CA HIS A 452 7.69 25.77 -13.25
C HIS A 452 7.61 24.85 -14.48
N ALA A 453 8.74 24.30 -14.94
CA ALA A 453 8.79 23.50 -16.16
C ALA A 453 7.92 22.23 -16.08
N TYR A 454 7.46 21.80 -17.24
CA TYR A 454 6.76 20.54 -17.45
C TYR A 454 7.03 20.06 -18.89
N PRO A 455 7.35 18.78 -19.12
CA PRO A 455 7.75 17.78 -18.12
C PRO A 455 9.02 18.20 -17.35
N ALA A 456 9.30 17.56 -16.21
CA ALA A 456 10.50 17.82 -15.42
C ALA A 456 10.94 16.61 -14.59
N ILE A 457 12.24 16.48 -14.39
CA ILE A 457 12.86 15.62 -13.37
C ILE A 457 13.51 16.54 -12.34
N THR A 458 13.06 16.49 -11.10
CA THR A 458 13.63 17.32 -10.01
C THR A 458 14.27 16.43 -8.96
N VAL A 459 15.57 16.62 -8.73
CA VAL A 459 16.30 15.97 -7.63
C VAL A 459 16.33 16.92 -6.43
N ALA A 460 15.88 16.47 -5.26
CA ALA A 460 15.91 17.28 -4.04
C ALA A 460 17.35 17.68 -3.70
N GLY A 461 17.60 18.99 -3.63
CA GLY A 461 18.93 19.55 -3.36
C GLY A 461 19.93 19.38 -4.50
N GLY A 462 19.48 18.98 -5.69
CA GLY A 462 20.33 18.65 -6.83
C GLY A 462 19.83 19.26 -8.15
N GLU A 463 20.11 18.54 -9.24
CA GLU A 463 19.79 18.95 -10.60
C GLU A 463 18.27 18.95 -10.87
N THR A 464 17.82 19.88 -11.71
CA THR A 464 16.48 19.85 -12.32
C THR A 464 16.60 19.77 -13.83
N VAL A 465 16.15 18.67 -14.42
CA VAL A 465 16.15 18.45 -15.87
C VAL A 465 14.80 18.87 -16.43
N THR A 466 14.80 19.86 -17.33
CA THR A 466 13.59 20.42 -17.96
C THR A 466 13.63 20.39 -19.48
N GLN A 467 14.77 20.02 -20.06
CA GLN A 467 14.97 19.91 -21.50
C GLN A 467 15.09 18.44 -21.85
N PHE A 468 14.26 18.01 -22.80
CA PHE A 468 14.22 16.65 -23.29
C PHE A 468 14.30 16.69 -24.80
N ASP A 469 14.98 15.70 -25.39
CA ASP A 469 15.03 15.56 -26.83
C ASP A 469 13.64 15.29 -27.42
N ASP A 470 13.46 15.62 -28.70
CA ASP A 470 12.20 15.41 -29.40
C ASP A 470 11.90 13.90 -29.53
N ASP A 471 10.72 13.47 -29.06
CA ASP A 471 10.26 12.11 -29.26
C ASP A 471 9.77 11.94 -30.71
N ALA A 472 10.54 11.23 -31.54
CA ALA A 472 10.22 10.95 -32.94
C ALA A 472 8.94 10.10 -33.14
N ARG A 473 8.38 9.53 -32.06
CA ARG A 473 7.12 8.77 -32.13
C ARG A 473 5.92 9.67 -32.40
N PRO A 474 4.87 9.15 -33.09
CA PRO A 474 3.65 9.90 -33.32
C PRO A 474 3.02 10.39 -32.00
N GLN A 475 2.67 11.68 -31.95
CA GLN A 475 1.98 12.29 -30.83
C GLN A 475 0.56 12.69 -31.23
N LYS A 476 -0.38 12.71 -30.27
CA LYS A 476 -1.80 13.05 -30.54
C LYS A 476 -2.04 14.54 -30.77
N GLY A 477 -1.10 15.41 -30.39
CA GLY A 477 -1.25 16.86 -30.47
C GLY A 477 -2.19 17.44 -29.39
N PRO A 478 -2.58 18.72 -29.51
CA PRO A 478 -3.49 19.36 -28.56
C PRO A 478 -4.89 18.75 -28.64
N VAL A 479 -5.53 18.60 -27.47
CA VAL A 479 -6.90 18.09 -27.37
C VAL A 479 -7.85 19.28 -27.24
N MET A 480 -8.74 19.46 -28.20
CA MET A 480 -9.75 20.52 -28.14
C MET A 480 -10.77 20.23 -27.05
N VAL A 481 -11.21 21.26 -26.34
CA VAL A 481 -12.23 21.14 -25.30
C VAL A 481 -13.50 21.86 -25.74
N GLU A 482 -14.62 21.17 -25.69
CA GLU A 482 -15.93 21.75 -26.00
C GLU A 482 -16.95 21.42 -24.92
N ARG A 483 -17.76 22.42 -24.55
CA ARG A 483 -18.81 22.27 -23.54
C ARG A 483 -20.06 21.63 -24.14
N LEU A 484 -20.64 20.68 -23.41
CA LEU A 484 -22.01 20.20 -23.61
C LEU A 484 -22.86 20.70 -22.45
N SER A 485 -24.04 21.22 -22.75
CA SER A 485 -24.93 21.84 -21.77
C SER A 485 -25.93 20.86 -21.15
N THR A 486 -26.22 19.77 -21.86
CA THR A 486 -27.26 18.81 -21.47
C THR A 486 -26.84 17.37 -21.71
N MET A 487 -27.48 16.45 -20.98
CA MET A 487 -27.32 15.02 -21.16
C MET A 487 -27.71 14.56 -22.58
N ASP A 488 -28.77 15.13 -23.15
CA ASP A 488 -29.25 14.79 -24.50
C ASP A 488 -28.24 15.17 -25.60
N GLU A 489 -27.47 16.25 -25.41
CA GLU A 489 -26.36 16.58 -26.31
C GLU A 489 -25.24 15.54 -26.24
N ALA A 490 -24.88 15.08 -25.04
CA ALA A 490 -23.88 14.03 -24.85
C ALA A 490 -24.32 12.70 -25.48
N VAL A 491 -25.57 12.27 -25.23
CA VAL A 491 -26.14 11.06 -25.81
C VAL A 491 -26.11 11.12 -27.34
N ARG A 492 -26.63 12.19 -27.95
CA ARG A 492 -26.64 12.37 -29.41
C ARG A 492 -25.23 12.36 -30.00
N TYR A 493 -24.28 13.04 -29.35
CA TYR A 493 -22.90 13.08 -29.81
C TYR A 493 -22.24 11.70 -29.80
N ILE A 494 -22.43 10.91 -28.73
CA ILE A 494 -21.90 9.54 -28.65
C ILE A 494 -22.57 8.65 -29.68
N ALA A 495 -23.89 8.71 -29.83
CA ALA A 495 -24.65 7.90 -30.78
C ALA A 495 -24.18 8.12 -32.23
N GLN A 496 -24.02 9.39 -32.63
CA GLN A 496 -23.49 9.75 -33.94
C GLN A 496 -22.04 9.28 -34.14
N SER A 497 -21.19 9.49 -33.13
CA SER A 497 -19.77 9.10 -33.21
C SER A 497 -19.62 7.57 -33.34
N ALA A 498 -20.38 6.83 -32.53
CA ALA A 498 -20.39 5.37 -32.54
C ALA A 498 -20.92 4.82 -33.88
N ALA A 499 -21.98 5.42 -34.43
CA ALA A 499 -22.49 5.08 -35.77
C ALA A 499 -21.44 5.32 -36.87
N GLY A 500 -20.60 6.35 -36.71
CA GLY A 500 -19.42 6.61 -37.54
C GLY A 500 -18.28 5.60 -37.35
N GLY A 501 -18.41 4.65 -36.42
CA GLY A 501 -17.43 3.61 -36.12
C GLY A 501 -16.42 3.97 -35.02
N ALA A 502 -16.54 5.12 -34.36
CA ALA A 502 -15.65 5.52 -33.28
C ALA A 502 -15.83 4.67 -32.02
N ALA A 503 -14.70 4.33 -31.38
CA ALA A 503 -14.72 3.84 -30.01
C ALA A 503 -14.92 5.03 -29.06
N CYS A 504 -16.03 5.03 -28.33
CA CYS A 504 -16.47 6.15 -27.49
C CYS A 504 -16.42 5.77 -26.02
N VAL A 505 -16.02 6.73 -25.17
CA VAL A 505 -16.16 6.62 -23.72
C VAL A 505 -16.91 7.82 -23.15
N TRP A 506 -17.81 7.57 -22.20
CA TRP A 506 -18.42 8.60 -21.36
C TRP A 506 -18.06 8.36 -19.90
N VAL A 507 -17.28 9.27 -19.31
CA VAL A 507 -16.92 9.22 -17.89
C VAL A 507 -17.90 10.05 -17.07
N ARG A 508 -18.69 9.38 -16.21
CA ARG A 508 -19.65 9.99 -15.29
C ARG A 508 -19.09 10.01 -13.88
N ASN A 509 -19.36 11.07 -13.11
CA ASN A 509 -18.78 11.19 -11.76
C ASN A 509 -19.48 10.30 -10.71
N ALA A 510 -20.77 10.02 -10.88
CA ALA A 510 -21.54 9.17 -9.98
C ALA A 510 -22.06 7.92 -10.67
N VAL A 511 -22.14 6.82 -9.91
CA VAL A 511 -22.53 5.51 -10.45
C VAL A 511 -23.98 5.51 -10.93
N ASP A 512 -24.90 6.11 -10.17
CA ASP A 512 -26.31 6.17 -10.56
C ASP A 512 -26.49 6.98 -11.87
N ASP A 513 -25.67 8.00 -12.08
CA ASP A 513 -25.70 8.84 -13.28
C ASP A 513 -25.02 8.15 -14.49
N ALA A 514 -24.12 7.20 -14.24
CA ALA A 514 -23.57 6.30 -15.26
C ALA A 514 -24.61 5.29 -15.75
N ILE A 515 -25.41 4.74 -14.83
CA ILE A 515 -26.52 3.84 -15.18
C ILE A 515 -27.56 4.58 -16.04
N ALA A 516 -27.97 5.78 -15.61
CA ALA A 516 -28.91 6.61 -16.37
C ALA A 516 -28.38 6.94 -17.78
N ALA A 517 -27.09 7.22 -17.93
CA ALA A 517 -26.46 7.45 -19.24
C ALA A 517 -26.50 6.23 -20.16
N VAL A 518 -26.29 5.03 -19.62
CA VAL A 518 -26.44 3.77 -20.39
C VAL A 518 -27.88 3.58 -20.85
N ASP A 519 -28.84 3.81 -19.98
CA ASP A 519 -30.26 3.67 -20.33
C ASP A 519 -30.67 4.67 -21.43
N ALA A 520 -30.21 5.92 -21.34
CA ALA A 520 -30.45 6.95 -22.36
C ALA A 520 -29.81 6.58 -23.71
N LEU A 521 -28.57 6.07 -23.71
CA LEU A 521 -27.92 5.59 -24.93
C LEU A 521 -28.65 4.38 -25.55
N ARG A 522 -29.13 3.45 -24.73
CA ARG A 522 -29.92 2.29 -25.19
C ARG A 522 -31.25 2.71 -25.79
N ALA A 523 -31.90 3.75 -25.25
CA ALA A 523 -33.12 4.31 -25.81
C ALA A 523 -32.90 4.88 -27.24
N GLU A 524 -31.70 5.39 -27.52
CA GLU A 524 -31.25 5.82 -28.85
C GLU A 524 -30.71 4.67 -29.74
N GLY A 525 -30.86 3.41 -29.29
CA GLY A 525 -30.42 2.23 -30.04
C GLY A 525 -28.92 1.94 -29.99
N VAL A 526 -28.18 2.59 -29.07
CA VAL A 526 -26.73 2.37 -28.89
C VAL A 526 -26.49 1.24 -27.89
N GLN A 527 -25.69 0.24 -28.28
CA GLN A 527 -25.23 -0.79 -27.36
C GLN A 527 -24.11 -0.26 -26.45
N ALA A 528 -24.48 0.30 -25.31
CA ALA A 528 -23.56 0.82 -24.30
C ALA A 528 -23.22 -0.23 -23.22
N HIS A 529 -21.92 -0.31 -22.88
CA HIS A 529 -21.38 -1.11 -21.78
C HIS A 529 -21.19 -0.22 -20.55
N LEU A 530 -21.25 -0.80 -19.35
CA LEU A 530 -21.13 -0.08 -18.07
C LEU A 530 -19.94 -0.60 -17.26
N LEU A 531 -19.14 0.30 -16.68
CA LEU A 531 -18.05 -0.08 -15.77
C LEU A 531 -17.94 0.85 -14.55
N HIS A 532 -18.02 0.28 -13.35
CA HIS A 532 -17.91 1.02 -12.09
C HIS A 532 -17.60 0.13 -10.87
N ALA A 533 -17.34 0.75 -9.71
CA ALA A 533 -16.94 0.04 -8.49
C ALA A 533 -18.05 -0.81 -7.81
N ARG A 534 -19.34 -0.59 -8.12
CA ARG A 534 -20.48 -1.32 -7.50
C ARG A 534 -20.78 -2.71 -8.12
N PHE A 535 -19.87 -3.27 -8.91
CA PHE A 535 -19.97 -4.67 -9.33
C PHE A 535 -19.30 -5.58 -8.27
N ALA A 536 -19.78 -6.82 -8.12
CA ALA A 536 -19.01 -7.83 -7.43
C ALA A 536 -17.66 -8.00 -8.12
N LEU A 537 -16.60 -8.29 -7.36
CA LEU A 537 -15.25 -8.30 -7.90
C LEU A 537 -15.09 -9.25 -9.10
N CYS A 538 -15.76 -10.41 -9.10
CA CYS A 538 -15.76 -11.35 -10.23
C CYS A 538 -16.34 -10.75 -11.51
N ASP A 539 -17.46 -10.04 -11.41
CA ASP A 539 -18.16 -9.47 -12.57
C ASP A 539 -17.42 -8.24 -13.06
N ARG A 540 -16.88 -7.42 -12.16
CA ARG A 540 -16.02 -6.29 -12.49
C ARG A 540 -14.78 -6.73 -13.27
N LYS A 541 -14.08 -7.78 -12.81
CA LYS A 541 -12.90 -8.32 -13.51
C LYS A 541 -13.23 -8.79 -14.93
N LYS A 542 -14.39 -9.44 -15.12
CA LYS A 542 -14.85 -9.86 -16.46
C LYS A 542 -15.07 -8.66 -17.38
N LEU A 543 -15.76 -7.62 -16.89
CA LEU A 543 -16.02 -6.39 -17.65
C LEU A 543 -14.73 -5.63 -17.96
N GLU A 544 -13.81 -5.52 -17.00
CA GLU A 544 -12.48 -4.91 -17.20
C GLU A 544 -11.71 -5.64 -18.31
N GLN A 545 -11.72 -6.98 -18.29
CA GLN A 545 -11.07 -7.78 -19.33
C GLN A 545 -11.72 -7.59 -20.70
N GLU A 546 -13.06 -7.61 -20.79
CA GLU A 546 -13.76 -7.36 -22.05
C GLU A 546 -13.42 -5.97 -22.63
N VAL A 547 -13.38 -4.95 -21.78
CA VAL A 547 -13.00 -3.59 -22.19
C VAL A 547 -11.55 -3.56 -22.68
N LEU A 548 -10.62 -4.21 -21.99
CA LEU A 548 -9.22 -4.31 -22.42
C LEU A 548 -9.07 -5.05 -23.76
N ASP A 549 -9.76 -6.17 -23.93
CA ASP A 549 -9.73 -6.99 -25.15
C ASP A 549 -10.26 -6.21 -26.36
N ARG A 550 -11.16 -5.25 -26.13
CA ARG A 550 -11.70 -4.38 -27.18
C ARG A 550 -10.84 -3.15 -27.43
N VAL A 551 -10.67 -2.31 -26.42
CA VAL A 551 -10.10 -0.95 -26.57
C VAL A 551 -8.70 -0.79 -25.97
N GLY A 552 -8.05 -1.86 -25.53
CA GLY A 552 -6.65 -1.84 -25.14
C GLY A 552 -5.67 -1.59 -26.30
N ARG A 553 -4.37 -1.57 -26.00
CA ARG A 553 -3.31 -1.36 -27.00
C ARG A 553 -3.44 -2.27 -28.22
N ASN A 554 -3.65 -3.56 -28.00
CA ASN A 554 -3.79 -4.58 -29.05
C ASN A 554 -5.24 -5.07 -29.23
N GLY A 555 -6.22 -4.33 -28.71
CA GLY A 555 -7.61 -4.77 -28.69
C GLY A 555 -8.27 -4.85 -30.08
N THR A 556 -9.27 -5.71 -30.21
CA THR A 556 -10.03 -5.97 -31.45
C THR A 556 -11.53 -5.72 -31.26
N GLY A 557 -12.30 -5.46 -32.33
CA GLY A 557 -13.75 -5.21 -32.18
C GLY A 557 -14.10 -3.81 -31.62
N ARG A 558 -13.23 -2.82 -31.87
CA ARG A 558 -13.34 -1.42 -31.42
C ARG A 558 -14.46 -0.63 -32.10
N LYS A 559 -14.80 -1.01 -33.35
CA LYS A 559 -15.67 -0.21 -34.23
C LYS A 559 -17.05 -0.03 -33.59
N GLY A 560 -17.41 1.22 -33.31
CA GLY A 560 -18.70 1.58 -32.70
C GLY A 560 -18.85 1.13 -31.23
N PHE A 561 -17.77 0.74 -30.56
CA PHE A 561 -17.80 0.35 -29.16
C PHE A 561 -18.08 1.56 -28.27
N VAL A 562 -19.04 1.42 -27.34
CA VAL A 562 -19.40 2.48 -26.38
C VAL A 562 -19.28 1.97 -24.97
N LEU A 563 -18.49 2.68 -24.17
CA LEU A 563 -18.33 2.45 -22.74
C LEU A 563 -18.83 3.68 -21.96
N VAL A 564 -19.72 3.47 -21.01
CA VAL A 564 -19.98 4.43 -19.93
C VAL A 564 -19.27 3.93 -18.68
N ALA A 565 -18.46 4.77 -18.07
CA ALA A 565 -17.69 4.39 -16.89
C ALA A 565 -17.67 5.49 -15.84
N THR A 566 -17.24 5.12 -14.64
CA THR A 566 -16.90 6.07 -13.57
C THR A 566 -15.39 6.33 -13.55
N GLN A 567 -14.86 6.93 -12.48
CA GLN A 567 -13.43 7.23 -12.31
C GLN A 567 -12.50 6.01 -12.43
N ILE A 568 -13.05 4.79 -12.44
CA ILE A 568 -12.29 3.55 -12.61
C ILE A 568 -11.45 3.52 -13.90
N VAL A 569 -11.79 4.29 -14.94
CA VAL A 569 -10.99 4.39 -16.17
C VAL A 569 -9.82 5.38 -16.08
N GLU A 570 -9.76 6.19 -15.02
CA GLU A 570 -8.68 7.17 -14.78
C GLU A 570 -7.37 6.48 -14.41
N ALA A 571 -7.45 5.31 -13.76
CA ALA A 571 -6.29 4.59 -13.23
C ALA A 571 -6.25 3.13 -13.73
N SER A 572 -5.05 2.55 -13.79
CA SER A 572 -4.79 1.10 -13.99
C SER A 572 -5.07 0.47 -15.35
N LEU A 573 -6.03 0.95 -16.13
CA LEU A 573 -6.39 0.33 -17.42
C LEU A 573 -5.70 1.04 -18.61
N ASP A 574 -4.97 0.28 -19.42
CA ASP A 574 -4.30 0.75 -20.64
C ASP A 574 -5.29 0.83 -21.82
N LEU A 575 -6.19 1.81 -21.76
CA LEU A 575 -7.29 1.99 -22.71
C LEU A 575 -7.03 3.13 -23.69
N ASP A 576 -7.54 2.98 -24.90
CA ASP A 576 -7.44 3.96 -25.99
C ASP A 576 -8.80 4.14 -26.66
N PHE A 577 -9.34 5.35 -26.62
CA PHE A 577 -10.61 5.73 -27.26
C PHE A 577 -10.39 6.80 -28.34
N ASP A 578 -11.34 6.86 -29.27
CA ASP A 578 -11.34 7.85 -30.36
C ASP A 578 -12.10 9.12 -29.96
N VAL A 579 -13.15 8.96 -29.16
CA VAL A 579 -14.05 10.04 -28.69
C VAL A 579 -14.25 9.93 -27.18
N MET A 580 -14.22 11.07 -26.50
CA MET A 580 -14.44 11.15 -25.05
C MET A 580 -15.47 12.21 -24.70
N VAL A 581 -16.48 11.79 -23.95
CA VAL A 581 -17.34 12.67 -23.16
C VAL A 581 -16.99 12.48 -21.69
N SER A 582 -16.95 13.58 -20.94
CA SER A 582 -16.67 13.55 -19.51
C SER A 582 -17.61 14.51 -18.81
N ASP A 583 -18.06 14.14 -17.62
CA ASP A 583 -18.55 15.14 -16.66
C ASP A 583 -17.42 16.10 -16.31
N LEU A 584 -17.75 17.35 -16.00
CA LEU A 584 -16.80 18.25 -15.33
C LEU A 584 -16.27 17.57 -14.06
N ALA A 585 -14.96 17.58 -13.89
CA ALA A 585 -14.24 16.96 -12.79
C ALA A 585 -13.02 17.83 -12.46
N PRO A 586 -12.26 17.57 -11.37
CA PRO A 586 -11.05 18.32 -11.09
C PRO A 586 -10.12 18.30 -12.29
N ILE A 587 -9.37 19.38 -12.52
CA ILE A 587 -8.50 19.52 -13.70
C ILE A 587 -7.53 18.34 -13.84
N GLY A 588 -6.98 17.83 -12.73
CA GLY A 588 -6.14 16.64 -12.71
C GLY A 588 -6.86 15.38 -13.24
N SER A 589 -8.08 15.10 -12.77
CA SER A 589 -8.90 14.00 -13.29
C SER A 589 -9.20 14.14 -14.77
N LEU A 590 -9.51 15.35 -15.26
CA LEU A 590 -9.74 15.55 -16.70
C LEU A 590 -8.48 15.28 -17.53
N ILE A 591 -7.31 15.70 -17.05
CA ILE A 591 -6.02 15.39 -17.69
C ILE A 591 -5.77 13.87 -17.73
N GLN A 592 -6.05 13.17 -16.64
CA GLN A 592 -5.94 11.70 -16.56
C GLN A 592 -6.89 10.99 -17.53
N ARG A 593 -8.15 11.44 -17.59
CA ARG A 593 -9.16 10.94 -18.55
C ARG A 593 -8.69 11.16 -19.98
N VAL A 594 -8.22 12.36 -20.32
CA VAL A 594 -7.65 12.68 -21.65
C VAL A 594 -6.44 11.81 -21.99
N GLY A 595 -5.72 11.30 -21.00
CA GLY A 595 -4.68 10.28 -21.15
C GLY A 595 -5.13 8.96 -21.81
N ARG A 596 -6.44 8.71 -21.89
CA ARG A 596 -7.06 7.57 -22.58
C ARG A 596 -7.61 7.93 -23.97
N LEU A 597 -7.64 9.21 -24.32
CA LEU A 597 -8.00 9.69 -25.65
C LEU A 597 -6.75 9.67 -26.54
N TRP A 598 -6.84 8.94 -27.66
CA TRP A 598 -5.76 8.83 -28.64
C TRP A 598 -4.42 8.40 -28.01
N ARG A 599 -4.47 7.38 -27.15
CA ARG A 599 -3.36 7.00 -26.28
C ARG A 599 -2.22 6.30 -27.05
N HIS A 600 -2.54 5.37 -27.94
CA HIS A 600 -1.56 4.56 -28.66
C HIS A 600 -1.39 5.03 -30.11
N MET A 601 -0.76 6.19 -30.29
CA MET A 601 -0.55 6.80 -31.60
C MET A 601 0.45 6.07 -32.48
N ASP A 602 1.35 5.29 -31.88
CA ASP A 602 2.28 4.40 -32.56
C ASP A 602 1.58 3.19 -33.19
N VAL A 603 0.56 2.65 -32.52
CA VAL A 603 -0.24 1.52 -33.02
C VAL A 603 -1.40 1.99 -33.89
N ARG A 604 -2.00 3.14 -33.54
CA ARG A 604 -3.17 3.74 -34.19
C ARG A 604 -2.93 5.22 -34.45
N PRO A 605 -2.22 5.56 -35.54
CA PRO A 605 -1.98 6.95 -35.93
C PRO A 605 -3.29 7.63 -36.34
N ALA A 606 -3.27 8.96 -36.40
CA ALA A 606 -4.45 9.79 -36.71
C ALA A 606 -5.17 9.36 -37.99
N THR A 607 -4.42 8.93 -39.02
CA THR A 607 -4.96 8.50 -40.32
C THR A 607 -5.81 7.23 -40.26
N GLN A 608 -5.69 6.42 -39.21
CA GLN A 608 -6.46 5.19 -39.01
C GLN A 608 -7.67 5.40 -38.07
N ARG A 609 -7.86 6.62 -37.55
CA ARG A 609 -8.95 6.91 -36.63
C ARG A 609 -10.20 7.38 -37.38
N PRO A 610 -11.40 7.04 -36.90
CA PRO A 610 -12.66 7.43 -37.55
C PRO A 610 -13.02 8.90 -37.34
N VAL A 611 -12.28 9.61 -36.48
CA VAL A 611 -12.42 11.05 -36.24
C VAL A 611 -11.10 11.76 -36.55
N PRO A 612 -11.13 13.00 -37.08
CA PRO A 612 -9.94 13.65 -37.62
C PRO A 612 -9.01 14.24 -36.55
N ALA A 613 -9.51 14.49 -35.34
CA ALA A 613 -8.76 15.10 -34.25
C ALA A 613 -9.32 14.65 -32.89
N PRO A 614 -8.50 14.63 -31.82
CA PRO A 614 -8.97 14.34 -30.47
C PRO A 614 -9.75 15.54 -29.91
N VAL A 615 -10.99 15.28 -29.48
CA VAL A 615 -11.85 16.27 -28.83
C VAL A 615 -12.36 15.71 -27.50
N LEU A 616 -12.20 16.49 -26.43
CA LEU A 616 -12.85 16.25 -25.15
C LEU A 616 -14.15 17.05 -25.09
N LYS A 617 -15.29 16.35 -25.06
CA LYS A 617 -16.56 16.99 -24.73
C LYS A 617 -16.77 16.97 -23.22
N VAL A 618 -17.00 18.12 -22.61
CA VAL A 618 -17.23 18.25 -21.16
C VAL A 618 -18.68 18.62 -20.90
N LEU A 619 -19.43 17.72 -20.27
CA LEU A 619 -20.75 18.03 -19.75
C LEU A 619 -20.59 18.95 -18.54
N SER A 620 -21.03 20.20 -18.68
CA SER A 620 -20.85 21.23 -17.66
C SER A 620 -21.89 22.34 -17.81
N PRO A 621 -22.37 22.91 -16.69
CA PRO A 621 -23.01 24.22 -16.74
C PRO A 621 -22.00 25.29 -17.17
N ASP A 622 -22.49 26.44 -17.61
CA ASP A 622 -21.63 27.54 -18.05
C ASP A 622 -21.02 28.25 -16.82
N PRO A 623 -19.68 28.33 -16.67
CA PRO A 623 -19.07 29.02 -15.53
C PRO A 623 -19.35 30.53 -15.52
N ALA A 624 -19.80 31.13 -16.63
CA ALA A 624 -20.24 32.52 -16.69
C ALA A 624 -21.66 32.73 -16.13
N GLU A 625 -22.45 31.68 -15.96
CA GLU A 625 -23.87 31.75 -15.55
C GLU A 625 -24.11 31.15 -14.15
N VAL A 626 -23.41 31.68 -13.14
CA VAL A 626 -23.56 31.25 -11.73
C VAL A 626 -24.59 32.12 -11.01
N GLN A 627 -25.76 31.54 -10.74
CA GLN A 627 -26.87 32.23 -10.04
C GLN A 627 -26.97 31.85 -8.56
N ASP A 628 -26.56 30.63 -8.21
CA ASP A 628 -26.72 30.03 -6.88
C ASP A 628 -25.64 28.94 -6.65
N ASP A 629 -25.58 28.45 -5.42
CA ASP A 629 -24.69 27.37 -4.97
C ASP A 629 -25.06 25.98 -5.53
N ARG A 630 -26.16 25.87 -6.27
CA ARG A 630 -26.60 24.65 -6.97
C ARG A 630 -26.22 24.65 -8.44
N TRP A 631 -25.41 25.60 -8.90
CA TRP A 631 -24.93 25.73 -10.28
C TRP A 631 -24.55 24.39 -10.91
N LEU A 632 -23.75 23.57 -10.22
CA LEU A 632 -23.29 22.29 -10.74
C LEU A 632 -24.40 21.21 -10.83
N GLN A 633 -25.35 21.23 -9.89
CA GLN A 633 -26.43 20.24 -9.79
C GLN A 633 -27.42 20.33 -10.96
N LYS A 634 -27.52 21.50 -11.59
CA LYS A 634 -28.40 21.74 -12.74
C LYS A 634 -28.08 20.87 -13.95
N VAL A 635 -26.85 20.36 -14.03
CA VAL A 635 -26.37 19.55 -15.17
C VAL A 635 -25.81 18.19 -14.74
N LEU A 636 -25.08 18.11 -13.62
CA LEU A 636 -24.41 16.88 -13.20
C LEU A 636 -25.19 16.03 -12.18
N GLU A 637 -26.39 16.44 -11.77
CA GLU A 637 -27.24 15.69 -10.84
C GLU A 637 -26.50 15.20 -9.58
N ARG A 638 -26.30 13.88 -9.39
CA ARG A 638 -25.63 13.31 -8.21
C ARG A 638 -24.12 13.46 -8.30
N GLY A 639 -23.56 13.49 -9.51
CA GLY A 639 -22.16 13.76 -9.81
C GLY A 639 -21.66 15.10 -9.28
N ALA A 640 -22.57 16.07 -9.08
CA ALA A 640 -22.24 17.38 -8.51
C ALA A 640 -21.77 17.33 -7.05
N TRP A 641 -22.03 16.23 -6.33
CA TRP A 641 -21.67 16.06 -4.91
C TRP A 641 -20.40 15.25 -4.69
N VAL A 642 -19.74 14.83 -5.77
CA VAL A 642 -18.54 13.98 -5.70
C VAL A 642 -17.29 14.80 -5.40
N TYR A 643 -17.22 16.01 -5.94
CA TYR A 643 -16.05 16.90 -5.84
C TYR A 643 -16.42 18.25 -5.24
N SER A 644 -15.39 18.98 -4.81
CA SER A 644 -15.50 20.35 -4.29
C SER A 644 -16.09 21.30 -5.33
N LEU A 645 -17.19 22.00 -4.98
CA LEU A 645 -17.84 22.96 -5.86
C LEU A 645 -16.91 24.12 -6.30
N PRO A 646 -16.11 24.74 -5.40
CA PRO A 646 -15.05 25.69 -5.77
C PRO A 646 -14.10 25.17 -6.85
N ASP A 647 -13.59 23.95 -6.68
CA ASP A 647 -12.61 23.36 -7.60
C ASP A 647 -13.26 23.08 -8.96
N MET A 648 -14.54 22.68 -8.97
CA MET A 648 -15.29 22.46 -10.20
C MET A 648 -15.48 23.75 -10.97
N TRP A 649 -15.89 24.83 -10.29
CA TRP A 649 -16.05 26.12 -10.95
C TRP A 649 -14.74 26.65 -11.53
N ARG A 650 -13.65 26.61 -10.75
CA ARG A 650 -12.31 27.01 -11.21
C ARG A 650 -11.87 26.18 -12.41
N THR A 651 -12.06 24.86 -12.34
CA THR A 651 -11.74 23.97 -13.46
C THR A 651 -12.54 24.35 -14.72
N ALA A 652 -13.86 24.58 -14.61
CA ALA A 652 -14.67 24.98 -15.75
C ALA A 652 -14.23 26.33 -16.34
N SER A 653 -14.01 27.34 -15.48
CA SER A 653 -13.56 28.67 -15.91
C SER A 653 -12.23 28.60 -16.67
N VAL A 654 -11.22 27.97 -16.07
CA VAL A 654 -9.89 27.84 -16.66
C VAL A 654 -9.92 27.03 -17.95
N LEU A 655 -10.58 25.87 -17.92
CA LEU A 655 -10.59 24.94 -19.05
C LEU A 655 -11.29 25.51 -20.28
N PHE A 656 -12.46 26.14 -20.11
CA PHE A 656 -13.20 26.70 -21.25
C PHE A 656 -12.57 27.99 -21.78
N LYS A 657 -11.89 28.78 -20.93
CA LYS A 657 -11.07 29.92 -21.40
C LYS A 657 -9.86 29.44 -22.21
N ALA A 658 -9.21 28.35 -21.80
CA ALA A 658 -8.08 27.77 -22.53
C ALA A 658 -8.51 27.13 -23.87
N GLY A 659 -9.70 26.51 -23.91
CA GLY A 659 -10.31 25.88 -25.09
C GLY A 659 -9.61 24.62 -25.60
N GLN A 660 -8.48 24.25 -25.01
CA GLN A 660 -7.70 23.07 -25.37
C GLN A 660 -6.82 22.64 -24.19
N ILE A 661 -6.46 21.36 -24.16
CA ILE A 661 -5.43 20.81 -23.27
C ILE A 661 -4.18 20.54 -24.11
N ARG A 662 -3.09 21.23 -23.78
CA ARG A 662 -1.77 21.06 -24.41
C ARG A 662 -0.86 20.27 -23.50
N THR A 663 -0.29 19.24 -24.09
CA THR A 663 0.38 18.14 -23.40
C THR A 663 1.77 18.50 -22.86
N LEU A 664 2.54 19.28 -23.61
CA LEU A 664 3.92 19.63 -23.24
C LEU A 664 3.97 20.96 -22.46
N ASP A 665 3.51 22.07 -23.04
CA ASP A 665 3.74 23.40 -22.45
C ASP A 665 2.58 23.93 -21.58
N GLY A 666 1.41 23.28 -21.61
CA GLY A 666 0.16 23.84 -21.06
C GLY A 666 -0.34 23.24 -19.75
N LEU A 667 0.08 22.01 -19.41
CA LEU A 667 -0.50 21.28 -18.28
C LEU A 667 -0.23 21.96 -16.94
N ARG A 668 1.00 22.40 -16.69
CA ARG A 668 1.34 23.13 -15.45
C ARG A 668 0.43 24.33 -15.25
N SER A 669 0.30 25.16 -16.29
CA SER A 669 -0.49 26.38 -16.25
C SER A 669 -1.96 26.10 -15.92
N LEU A 670 -2.53 25.01 -16.44
CA LEU A 670 -3.90 24.58 -16.12
C LEU A 670 -4.05 24.14 -14.65
N ILE A 671 -3.08 23.39 -14.12
CA ILE A 671 -3.11 22.90 -12.73
C ILE A 671 -2.95 24.07 -11.75
N GLU A 672 -1.96 24.93 -11.96
CA GLU A 672 -1.69 26.06 -11.08
C GLU A 672 -2.78 27.13 -11.14
N ALA A 673 -3.47 27.30 -12.26
CA ALA A 673 -4.62 28.20 -12.34
C ALA A 673 -5.82 27.75 -11.46
N VAL A 674 -5.86 26.48 -11.05
CA VAL A 674 -6.91 25.92 -10.20
C VAL A 674 -6.45 25.75 -8.74
N HIS A 675 -5.17 25.40 -8.53
CA HIS A 675 -4.65 25.03 -7.21
C HIS A 675 -3.48 25.90 -6.69
N GLY A 676 -2.97 26.81 -7.51
CA GLY A 676 -1.85 27.69 -7.16
C GLY A 676 -2.25 28.81 -6.19
N ASP A 677 -1.31 29.70 -5.89
CA ASP A 677 -1.57 30.81 -4.97
C ASP A 677 -2.30 31.99 -5.67
N GLU A 678 -2.25 32.07 -7.00
CA GLU A 678 -2.91 33.10 -7.83
C GLU A 678 -4.18 32.58 -8.54
N VAL A 679 -5.05 31.89 -7.80
CA VAL A 679 -6.30 31.33 -8.36
C VAL A 679 -7.33 32.42 -8.64
N GLU A 680 -8.17 32.17 -9.66
CA GLU A 680 -9.31 33.05 -9.95
C GLU A 680 -10.29 33.09 -8.77
N ASN A 681 -10.74 34.31 -8.43
CA ASN A 681 -11.76 34.53 -7.41
C ASN A 681 -13.07 33.89 -7.84
N LEU A 682 -13.72 33.20 -6.90
CA LEU A 682 -15.02 32.61 -7.13
C LEU A 682 -16.09 33.71 -7.25
N PRO A 683 -17.21 33.44 -7.93
CA PRO A 683 -18.42 34.24 -7.79
C PRO A 683 -18.87 34.24 -6.34
N SER A 684 -19.30 35.40 -5.82
CA SER A 684 -19.60 35.58 -4.39
C SER A 684 -20.65 34.61 -3.83
N VAL A 685 -21.53 34.10 -4.67
CA VAL A 685 -22.52 33.06 -4.30
C VAL A 685 -21.86 31.72 -3.91
N LEU A 686 -20.59 31.49 -4.27
CA LEU A 686 -19.81 30.30 -3.94
C LEU A 686 -18.84 30.49 -2.76
N ASP A 687 -18.72 31.71 -2.20
CA ASP A 687 -17.80 32.01 -1.10
C ASP A 687 -18.05 31.10 0.12
N GLY A 688 -19.30 30.78 0.41
CA GLY A 688 -19.68 29.87 1.49
C GLY A 688 -19.14 28.43 1.27
N ALA A 689 -19.19 27.95 0.03
CA ALA A 689 -18.67 26.62 -0.32
C ALA A 689 -17.14 26.58 -0.25
N GLU A 690 -16.45 27.68 -0.59
CA GLU A 690 -15.01 27.81 -0.40
C GLU A 690 -14.62 27.82 1.07
N ALA A 691 -15.30 28.63 1.89
CA ALA A 691 -15.04 28.67 3.33
C ALA A 691 -15.26 27.29 3.98
N GLU A 692 -16.31 26.57 3.59
CA GLU A 692 -16.55 25.20 4.05
C GLU A 692 -15.46 24.23 3.58
N GLY A 693 -15.03 24.33 2.32
CA GLY A 693 -13.94 23.53 1.75
C GLY A 693 -12.62 23.74 2.50
N CYS A 694 -12.22 24.99 2.72
CA CYS A 694 -11.06 25.37 3.52
C CYS A 694 -11.16 24.83 4.95
N GLY A 695 -12.32 24.97 5.59
CA GLY A 695 -12.58 24.44 6.93
C GLY A 695 -12.41 22.92 7.01
N LYS A 696 -12.95 22.17 6.03
CA LYS A 696 -12.78 20.71 5.92
C LYS A 696 -11.32 20.33 5.70
N ALA A 697 -10.60 21.05 4.83
CA ALA A 697 -9.19 20.80 4.55
C ALA A 697 -8.31 21.03 5.80
N MET A 698 -8.56 22.10 6.56
CA MET A 698 -7.88 22.37 7.83
C MET A 698 -8.19 21.31 8.88
N ALA A 699 -9.45 20.89 9.01
CA ALA A 699 -9.85 19.84 9.93
C ALA A 699 -9.20 18.49 9.58
N ALA A 700 -9.18 18.12 8.30
CA ALA A 700 -8.51 16.93 7.80
C ALA A 700 -7.01 16.96 8.11
N ARG A 701 -6.33 18.08 7.81
CA ARG A 701 -4.91 18.27 8.11
C ARG A 701 -4.60 18.15 9.60
N HIS A 702 -5.38 18.81 10.46
CA HIS A 702 -5.19 18.74 11.90
C HIS A 702 -5.41 17.34 12.43
N ARG A 703 -6.42 16.62 11.91
CA ARG A 703 -6.68 15.23 12.26
C ARG A 703 -5.54 14.31 11.85
N ALA A 704 -4.93 14.52 10.68
CA ALA A 704 -3.74 13.77 10.27
C ALA A 704 -2.59 13.98 11.26
N LEU A 705 -2.28 15.24 11.60
CA LEU A 705 -1.22 15.56 12.55
C LEU A 705 -1.44 14.96 13.94
N GLN A 706 -2.69 14.86 14.41
CA GLN A 706 -3.02 14.18 15.67
C GLN A 706 -2.90 12.66 15.59
N ASN A 707 -3.13 12.10 14.41
CA ASN A 707 -3.09 10.66 14.17
C ASN A 707 -1.69 10.16 13.84
N LEU A 708 -0.75 11.01 13.44
CA LEU A 708 0.60 10.61 13.09
C LEU A 708 1.43 10.26 14.34
N ALA A 709 2.30 9.29 14.19
CA ALA A 709 3.30 8.98 15.20
C ALA A 709 4.32 10.13 15.30
N THR A 710 4.56 10.63 16.50
CA THR A 710 5.58 11.67 16.74
C THR A 710 6.97 11.04 16.72
N ILE A 711 7.62 11.03 15.55
CA ILE A 711 8.91 10.35 15.35
C ILE A 711 9.98 10.89 16.31
N GLU A 712 10.01 12.20 16.53
CA GLU A 712 10.97 12.92 17.40
C GLU A 712 10.89 12.49 18.87
N ASP A 713 9.75 11.98 19.33
CA ASP A 713 9.58 11.54 20.74
C ASP A 713 10.15 10.12 20.99
N GLY A 714 10.60 9.43 19.93
CA GLY A 714 11.04 8.04 19.97
C GLY A 714 9.90 7.03 20.14
N TYR A 715 10.17 5.76 19.87
CA TYR A 715 9.15 4.72 19.82
C TYR A 715 8.37 4.54 21.13
N ARG A 716 9.00 4.74 22.29
CA ARG A 716 8.34 4.60 23.59
C ARG A 716 7.15 5.56 23.75
N LYS A 717 7.33 6.82 23.37
CA LYS A 717 6.35 7.90 23.58
C LYS A 717 5.48 8.13 22.34
N GLY A 718 6.08 8.10 21.16
CA GLY A 718 5.39 8.33 19.89
C GLY A 718 4.66 7.09 19.36
N GLY A 719 5.05 5.89 19.79
CA GLY A 719 4.43 4.63 19.36
C GLY A 719 3.13 4.33 20.10
N CYS A 720 2.17 3.69 19.43
CA CYS A 720 0.94 3.21 20.05
C CYS A 720 0.46 1.90 19.39
N GLY A 721 -0.21 1.06 20.17
CA GLY A 721 -0.58 -0.31 19.78
C GLY A 721 -2.06 -0.50 19.44
N ALA A 722 -2.69 0.50 18.83
CA ALA A 722 -4.11 0.41 18.46
C ALA A 722 -4.31 -0.47 17.22
N ASP A 723 -5.54 -0.96 17.05
CA ASP A 723 -5.91 -1.72 15.85
C ASP A 723 -5.91 -0.79 14.61
N ASP A 724 -5.50 -1.33 13.46
CA ASP A 724 -5.42 -0.64 12.16
C ASP A 724 -6.74 0.06 11.76
N THR A 725 -7.89 -0.39 12.27
CA THR A 725 -9.21 0.21 12.02
C THR A 725 -9.43 1.55 12.75
N THR A 726 -8.61 1.85 13.75
CA THR A 726 -8.72 3.08 14.57
C THR A 726 -8.08 4.27 13.86
N TYR A 727 -7.09 4.01 13.01
CA TYR A 727 -6.27 5.01 12.32
C TYR A 727 -6.35 4.79 10.81
N PRO A 728 -7.35 5.37 10.13
CA PRO A 728 -7.50 5.19 8.69
C PRO A 728 -6.42 5.97 7.93
N THR A 729 -5.87 5.36 6.89
CA THR A 729 -4.95 6.00 5.92
C THR A 729 -5.67 6.93 4.94
N ARG A 730 -7.01 6.93 4.94
CA ARG A 730 -7.83 7.84 4.14
C ARG A 730 -9.05 8.27 4.91
N LEU A 731 -9.35 9.57 4.89
CA LEU A 731 -10.61 10.07 5.42
C LEU A 731 -11.70 9.86 4.36
N GLY A 732 -12.57 8.88 4.60
CA GLY A 732 -13.70 8.59 3.72
C GLY A 732 -14.95 8.24 4.51
N ASP A 733 -16.08 8.21 3.81
CA ASP A 733 -17.29 7.60 4.34
C ASP A 733 -16.98 6.14 4.71
N GLU A 734 -17.40 5.70 5.89
CA GLU A 734 -17.29 4.30 6.29
C GLU A 734 -17.90 3.40 5.21
N THR A 735 -17.25 2.28 4.89
CA THR A 735 -17.74 1.32 3.90
C THR A 735 -18.05 -0.01 4.55
N ARG A 736 -19.10 -0.66 4.06
CA ARG A 736 -19.51 -2.00 4.45
C ARG A 736 -19.35 -2.92 3.26
N ILE A 737 -18.82 -4.12 3.52
CA ILE A 737 -18.61 -5.14 2.50
C ILE A 737 -19.83 -6.06 2.47
N LEU A 738 -20.46 -6.18 1.30
CA LEU A 738 -21.52 -7.14 1.05
C LEU A 738 -20.95 -8.31 0.26
N ALA A 739 -21.09 -9.54 0.77
CA ALA A 739 -20.69 -10.76 0.07
C ALA A 739 -21.93 -11.39 -0.57
N LEU A 740 -22.00 -11.34 -1.90
CA LEU A 740 -23.14 -11.86 -2.64
C LEU A 740 -23.13 -13.40 -2.63
N ALA A 741 -24.31 -13.99 -2.46
CA ALA A 741 -24.50 -15.44 -2.44
C ALA A 741 -25.65 -15.87 -3.36
N ARG A 742 -25.58 -17.11 -3.85
CA ARG A 742 -26.68 -17.77 -4.57
C ARG A 742 -27.27 -18.86 -3.69
N GLN A 743 -28.58 -19.01 -3.77
CA GLN A 743 -29.28 -20.13 -3.14
C GLN A 743 -29.25 -21.33 -4.07
N THR A 744 -28.77 -22.48 -3.57
CA THR A 744 -28.80 -23.75 -4.30
C THR A 744 -29.48 -24.84 -3.48
N ASP A 745 -29.71 -26.00 -4.08
CA ASP A 745 -30.20 -27.20 -3.39
C ASP A 745 -29.27 -27.66 -2.25
N HIS A 746 -28.00 -27.25 -2.28
CA HIS A 746 -26.98 -27.57 -1.27
C HIS A 746 -26.72 -26.42 -0.27
N GLY A 747 -27.57 -25.38 -0.28
CA GLY A 747 -27.42 -24.21 0.58
C GLY A 747 -26.85 -22.98 -0.14
N LEU A 748 -26.38 -22.01 0.66
CA LEU A 748 -25.81 -20.77 0.14
C LEU A 748 -24.38 -20.96 -0.35
N VAL A 749 -24.14 -20.60 -1.60
CA VAL A 749 -22.82 -20.63 -2.23
C VAL A 749 -22.38 -19.21 -2.63
N PRO A 750 -21.06 -18.92 -2.69
CA PRO A 750 -20.58 -17.63 -3.18
C PRO A 750 -21.09 -17.31 -4.59
N TRP A 751 -21.40 -16.04 -4.86
CA TRP A 751 -21.84 -15.58 -6.19
C TRP A 751 -20.87 -15.90 -7.33
N ALA A 752 -19.58 -15.92 -7.04
CA ALA A 752 -18.52 -16.25 -7.99
C ALA A 752 -18.36 -17.76 -8.27
N GLN A 753 -19.01 -18.63 -7.48
CA GLN A 753 -18.93 -20.09 -7.65
C GLN A 753 -19.68 -20.51 -8.93
N ALA A 754 -19.09 -21.45 -9.67
CA ALA A 754 -19.74 -22.04 -10.84
C ALA A 754 -20.97 -22.86 -10.43
N GLU A 755 -22.04 -22.79 -11.24
CA GLU A 755 -23.26 -23.57 -11.01
C GLU A 755 -22.97 -25.08 -11.02
N GLY A 756 -23.53 -25.80 -10.04
CA GLY A 756 -23.43 -27.26 -9.96
C GLY A 756 -22.20 -27.83 -9.27
N VAL A 757 -21.23 -27.02 -8.83
CA VAL A 757 -20.08 -27.48 -8.02
C VAL A 757 -20.45 -27.39 -6.53
N PRO A 758 -20.45 -28.48 -5.75
CA PRO A 758 -20.72 -28.42 -4.31
C PRO A 758 -19.57 -27.76 -3.54
N SER A 759 -19.88 -26.94 -2.53
CA SER A 759 -18.84 -26.28 -1.72
C SER A 759 -17.99 -27.23 -0.88
N ASP A 760 -18.48 -28.45 -0.62
CA ASP A 760 -17.73 -29.49 0.10
C ASP A 760 -16.65 -30.16 -0.74
N GLU A 761 -16.68 -30.01 -2.07
CA GLU A 761 -15.63 -30.48 -2.98
C GLU A 761 -14.48 -29.46 -3.13
N LEU A 762 -14.68 -28.23 -2.65
CA LEU A 762 -13.71 -27.12 -2.75
C LEU A 762 -12.81 -27.06 -1.51
N GLY A 763 -11.51 -26.82 -1.72
CA GLY A 763 -10.58 -26.57 -0.62
C GLY A 763 -10.92 -25.27 0.14
N ARG A 764 -10.59 -25.19 1.43
CA ARG A 764 -10.87 -24.00 2.27
C ARG A 764 -10.35 -22.69 1.67
N SER A 765 -9.13 -22.72 1.10
CA SER A 765 -8.51 -21.55 0.47
C SER A 765 -9.26 -21.11 -0.80
N GLU A 766 -9.71 -22.08 -1.60
CA GLU A 766 -10.49 -21.82 -2.81
C GLU A 766 -11.86 -21.23 -2.48
N LEU A 767 -12.57 -21.79 -1.52
CA LEU A 767 -13.84 -21.26 -1.06
C LEU A 767 -13.70 -19.83 -0.49
N ALA A 768 -12.64 -19.56 0.27
CA ALA A 768 -12.35 -18.23 0.78
C ALA A 768 -12.10 -17.21 -0.35
N ALA A 769 -11.41 -17.63 -1.42
CA ALA A 769 -11.19 -16.80 -2.60
C ALA A 769 -12.49 -16.51 -3.37
N LEU A 770 -13.36 -17.51 -3.54
CA LEU A 770 -14.67 -17.33 -4.18
C LEU A 770 -15.57 -16.36 -3.41
N TRP A 771 -15.60 -16.45 -2.07
CA TRP A 771 -16.30 -15.48 -1.24
C TRP A 771 -15.77 -14.06 -1.46
N ALA A 772 -14.46 -13.87 -1.48
CA ALA A 772 -13.87 -12.55 -1.69
C ALA A 772 -14.07 -12.01 -3.12
N LEU A 773 -14.14 -12.88 -4.12
CA LEU A 773 -14.54 -12.53 -5.49
C LEU A 773 -16.03 -12.13 -5.59
N SER A 774 -16.85 -12.57 -4.64
CA SER A 774 -18.28 -12.25 -4.55
C SER A 774 -18.57 -10.97 -3.76
N GLU A 775 -17.53 -10.29 -3.24
CA GLU A 775 -17.68 -9.09 -2.43
C GLU A 775 -17.85 -7.82 -3.28
N VAL A 776 -18.75 -6.95 -2.83
CA VAL A 776 -18.95 -5.57 -3.31
C VAL A 776 -18.86 -4.61 -2.13
N SER A 777 -18.16 -3.49 -2.30
CA SER A 777 -18.03 -2.45 -1.25
C SER A 777 -19.04 -1.33 -1.46
N VAL A 778 -19.68 -0.90 -0.38
CA VAL A 778 -20.73 0.12 -0.39
C VAL A 778 -20.50 1.10 0.75
N ARG A 779 -20.73 2.39 0.52
CA ARG A 779 -20.73 3.40 1.60
C ARG A 779 -21.83 3.07 2.62
N SER A 780 -21.48 2.91 3.89
CA SER A 780 -22.37 2.50 4.98
C SER A 780 -23.62 3.37 5.07
N ARG A 781 -23.48 4.69 4.85
CA ARG A 781 -24.60 5.64 4.84
C ARG A 781 -25.72 5.30 3.84
N ARG A 782 -25.39 4.63 2.72
CA ARG A 782 -26.39 4.18 1.72
C ARG A 782 -27.16 2.94 2.15
N LEU A 783 -26.68 2.25 3.19
CA LEU A 783 -27.35 1.07 3.75
C LEU A 783 -28.19 1.40 4.98
N VAL A 784 -28.13 2.64 5.48
CA VAL A 784 -28.90 3.09 6.64
C VAL A 784 -30.39 3.04 6.31
N GLY A 785 -31.16 2.42 7.20
CA GLY A 785 -32.61 2.26 7.05
C GLY A 785 -33.05 1.15 6.10
N LEU A 786 -32.11 0.33 5.58
CA LEU A 786 -32.43 -0.85 4.77
C LEU A 786 -32.31 -2.12 5.62
N ASP A 787 -33.33 -2.98 5.52
CA ASP A 787 -33.36 -4.26 6.24
C ASP A 787 -32.52 -5.30 5.50
N LEU A 788 -31.20 -5.23 5.70
CA LEU A 788 -30.27 -6.23 5.17
C LEU A 788 -30.55 -7.62 5.77
N PRO A 789 -30.19 -8.71 5.05
CA PRO A 789 -30.44 -10.07 5.53
C PRO A 789 -29.91 -10.34 6.94
N ASP A 790 -30.73 -10.98 7.77
CA ASP A 790 -30.36 -11.41 9.11
C ASP A 790 -29.20 -12.41 9.05
N GLN A 791 -28.06 -12.04 9.64
CA GLN A 791 -26.85 -12.85 9.62
C GLN A 791 -26.91 -14.05 10.59
N ASP A 792 -27.94 -14.13 11.43
CA ASP A 792 -28.18 -15.26 12.33
C ASP A 792 -29.03 -16.38 11.70
N ARG A 793 -29.46 -16.22 10.44
CA ARG A 793 -30.11 -17.32 9.70
C ARG A 793 -29.17 -18.52 9.60
N ALA A 794 -29.74 -19.73 9.79
CA ALA A 794 -28.97 -20.98 9.83
C ALA A 794 -28.14 -21.25 8.56
N ASP A 795 -28.68 -20.91 7.39
CA ASP A 795 -27.99 -21.05 6.10
C ASP A 795 -26.79 -20.11 5.96
N ILE A 796 -26.89 -18.87 6.46
CA ILE A 796 -25.80 -17.90 6.49
C ILE A 796 -24.74 -18.31 7.51
N GLN A 797 -25.14 -18.78 8.70
CA GLN A 797 -24.19 -19.26 9.70
C GLN A 797 -23.37 -20.45 9.19
N GLU A 798 -24.00 -21.38 8.46
CA GLU A 798 -23.31 -22.50 7.81
C GLU A 798 -22.32 -22.01 6.73
N ALA A 799 -22.73 -21.05 5.89
CA ALA A 799 -21.84 -20.42 4.91
C ALA A 799 -20.61 -19.74 5.56
N GLN A 800 -20.75 -19.27 6.80
CA GLN A 800 -19.68 -18.63 7.59
C GLN A 800 -18.92 -19.60 8.50
N ARG A 801 -19.15 -20.92 8.44
CA ARG A 801 -18.59 -21.90 9.41
C ARG A 801 -17.07 -21.82 9.57
N TYR A 802 -16.35 -21.51 8.49
CA TYR A 802 -14.88 -21.39 8.48
C TYR A 802 -14.36 -19.96 8.52
N TRP A 803 -15.25 -18.97 8.65
CA TRP A 803 -14.82 -17.57 8.69
C TRP A 803 -14.24 -17.22 10.06
N PRO A 804 -13.12 -16.47 10.11
CA PRO A 804 -12.62 -15.92 11.36
C PRO A 804 -13.60 -14.88 11.92
N GLN A 805 -13.61 -14.70 13.24
CA GLN A 805 -14.60 -13.85 13.93
C GLN A 805 -14.61 -12.40 13.43
N TRP A 806 -13.45 -11.84 13.07
CA TRP A 806 -13.35 -10.50 12.49
C TRP A 806 -14.11 -10.38 11.16
N LYS A 807 -14.04 -11.41 10.30
CA LYS A 807 -14.70 -11.40 8.98
C LYS A 807 -16.21 -11.48 9.13
N LYS A 808 -16.70 -12.28 10.08
CA LYS A 808 -18.13 -12.35 10.42
C LYS A 808 -18.69 -11.01 10.87
N LYS A 809 -17.87 -10.17 11.53
CA LYS A 809 -18.27 -8.81 11.95
C LYS A 809 -18.19 -7.79 10.81
N ALA A 810 -17.21 -7.92 9.91
CA ALA A 810 -16.91 -6.93 8.88
C ALA A 810 -17.69 -7.13 7.56
N VAL A 811 -18.14 -8.35 7.27
CA VAL A 811 -18.75 -8.72 5.97
C VAL A 811 -20.17 -9.22 6.18
N THR A 812 -21.11 -8.73 5.37
CA THR A 812 -22.52 -9.12 5.41
C THR A 812 -22.85 -10.01 4.21
N ILE A 813 -23.29 -11.24 4.43
CA ILE A 813 -23.72 -12.15 3.35
C ILE A 813 -25.11 -11.73 2.87
N CYS A 814 -25.23 -11.59 1.55
CA CYS A 814 -26.43 -11.15 0.86
C CYS A 814 -26.84 -12.20 -0.18
N PRO A 815 -27.79 -13.09 0.14
CA PRO A 815 -28.41 -13.96 -0.86
C PRO A 815 -29.09 -13.10 -1.94
N VAL A 816 -28.77 -13.36 -3.20
CA VAL A 816 -29.36 -12.68 -4.36
C VAL A 816 -30.40 -13.61 -4.96
N HIS A 817 -31.63 -13.12 -5.07
CA HIS A 817 -32.70 -13.87 -5.71
C HIS A 817 -32.48 -13.96 -7.23
N GLU A 818 -32.57 -15.16 -7.79
CA GLU A 818 -32.12 -15.44 -9.17
C GLU A 818 -32.94 -14.74 -10.26
N ILE A 819 -34.24 -14.51 -10.02
CA ILE A 819 -35.16 -14.01 -11.05
C ILE A 819 -35.11 -12.49 -11.18
N ASP A 820 -35.17 -11.77 -10.06
CA ASP A 820 -35.28 -10.31 -10.02
C ASP A 820 -34.04 -9.62 -9.45
N GLY A 821 -33.04 -10.39 -9.01
CA GLY A 821 -31.81 -9.87 -8.41
C GLY A 821 -32.00 -9.25 -7.02
N ALA A 822 -33.16 -9.44 -6.38
CA ALA A 822 -33.43 -8.83 -5.09
C ALA A 822 -32.55 -9.43 -3.97
N ILE A 823 -31.99 -8.55 -3.13
CA ILE A 823 -31.31 -8.92 -1.88
C ILE A 823 -32.24 -8.64 -0.70
N CYS A 824 -32.77 -7.43 -0.64
CA CYS A 824 -33.82 -7.01 0.28
C CYS A 824 -34.61 -5.85 -0.34
N GLN A 825 -35.62 -5.34 0.37
CA GLN A 825 -36.40 -4.21 -0.15
C GLN A 825 -35.48 -2.99 -0.40
N GLY A 826 -35.42 -2.54 -1.64
CA GLY A 826 -34.59 -1.41 -2.06
C GLY A 826 -33.13 -1.78 -2.42
N VAL A 827 -32.69 -3.03 -2.27
CA VAL A 827 -31.33 -3.46 -2.66
C VAL A 827 -31.41 -4.60 -3.66
N TYR A 828 -30.80 -4.40 -4.83
CA TYR A 828 -30.79 -5.38 -5.92
C TYR A 828 -29.38 -5.52 -6.47
N TYR A 829 -29.07 -6.70 -7.01
CA TYR A 829 -27.84 -6.93 -7.76
C TYR A 829 -28.15 -7.55 -9.12
N ARG A 830 -27.57 -6.98 -10.18
CA ARG A 830 -27.62 -7.54 -11.53
C ARG A 830 -26.23 -7.63 -12.12
N ASN A 831 -25.97 -8.66 -12.92
CA ASN A 831 -24.67 -8.86 -13.56
C ASN A 831 -24.32 -7.80 -14.62
N ASP A 832 -25.32 -7.15 -15.22
CA ASP A 832 -25.15 -6.14 -16.28
C ASP A 832 -25.16 -4.68 -15.76
N ILE A 833 -25.59 -4.46 -14.51
CA ILE A 833 -25.73 -3.12 -13.90
C ILE A 833 -24.96 -3.01 -12.57
N GLY A 834 -24.73 -4.11 -11.86
CA GLY A 834 -24.12 -4.15 -10.54
C GLY A 834 -25.15 -3.92 -9.42
N LEU A 835 -24.67 -3.42 -8.28
CA LEU A 835 -25.49 -3.18 -7.09
C LEU A 835 -26.30 -1.88 -7.21
N LEU A 836 -27.62 -2.03 -7.11
CA LEU A 836 -28.61 -0.96 -7.09
C LEU A 836 -29.13 -0.77 -5.66
N ILE A 837 -29.26 0.49 -5.26
CA ILE A 837 -29.74 0.88 -3.93
C ILE A 837 -30.77 1.99 -4.10
N TYR A 838 -31.98 1.73 -3.66
CA TYR A 838 -33.11 2.63 -3.66
C TYR A 838 -33.57 2.83 -2.22
N HIS A 839 -33.64 4.08 -1.78
CA HIS A 839 -34.32 4.42 -0.55
C HIS A 839 -35.80 4.65 -0.85
N SER A 840 -36.68 4.02 -0.08
CA SER A 840 -38.09 4.37 -0.06
C SER A 840 -38.20 5.86 0.23
N SER A 841 -38.85 6.60 -0.67
CA SER A 841 -39.00 8.05 -0.62
C SER A 841 -39.77 8.51 0.62
#